data_AF-A0A963ZHT9-F1
#
_entry.id   AF-A0A963ZHT9-F1
#
_cell.length_a   1.000
_cell.length_b   1.000
_cell.length_c   1.000
_cell.angle_alpha   90.00
_cell.angle_beta   90.00
_cell.angle_gamma   90.00
#
_symmetry.space_group_name_H-M   'P 1'
#
loop_
_entity.id
_entity.type
_entity.pdbx_description
1 polymer ?
#
loop_
_entity_poly.entity_id
_entity_poly.type
_entity_poly.pdbx_seq_one_letter_code
_entity_poly.pdbx_strand_id
1 'polypeptide(L)'
;MKHYSRFFLSLVGLFLTLSLSASAQSGSAWTLDLDTELKNPILTEDGRYLVYGNDDEEAAECVEVATGKKLWSRKLKDFNKWHILRFVNDSIVLMGQEKNYEFVRTSDGTVVKTLPIIDKKWGRLEYQVQAEEKMDPVRPYFRSNIGIFYFDNGTQILDLEKQEIIMESEDSPSKLQYKEWGNAMMILPRGGSDSLWIVDFEKRAVVFRGSTDDHDLNMSLYQPFAMNESEILLFNEKNIHSMSIASGAQNSVLPVDTDDADFFFSVDLPDGLHLIASEDNVQSFYRTKDGVLLWKTPEDTIPGIVEQVIDVGNDNALLFAYDDHDATVYKVNTKTGAIAWKRLLFRQRSDLETGHKEGSKFGAMLKSLAVSMLTNMVMGPANRSGMRYDGSSGLYTYYHDPFGSSNARRRREAMNSAYNSFLSQKKETEAYMDVVTHNESEAIMVVAGRAYDPANTKWSGVDGEGLYTIDLNDGSVKTSTKVRMLADKGGSLNAYTDLKKVQLPIAQATALIGLNDIYVERNGVLERISFDKEKITFLASTDSTLAFMADNDEELYQYWLVDTKTNPSTLHLLARSDDPNFVFVDTAVFVQTLQFSDYTLTGHPMANGSPGDIILPSPIWTITEDQMDEMELGRLTKNLGPNDAIQGIRATKDGTYLMGEDAIALVSLDGKCVWTHEWDPSRTEITLRPTILAGHLIFAIGDDVQIIKLDCAGTLVAQHEIDYGDCAVLKSDAGSVVILDIDDGKIFGYWLK
;
A
#
# COMPACT_ATOMS: atom_id res chain seq x y z
N MET A 1 72.70 12.82 -39.08
CA MET A 1 71.69 11.73 -39.01
C MET A 1 71.92 10.79 -37.81
N LYS A 2 72.07 11.30 -36.57
CA LYS A 2 72.13 10.47 -35.34
C LYS A 2 71.38 11.06 -34.13
N HIS A 3 70.59 12.12 -34.32
CA HIS A 3 69.86 12.79 -33.23
C HIS A 3 68.33 12.73 -33.32
N TYR A 4 67.74 12.15 -34.38
CA TYR A 4 66.28 12.05 -34.52
C TYR A 4 65.66 10.74 -34.03
N SER A 5 66.45 9.73 -33.68
CA SER A 5 65.95 8.40 -33.29
C SER A 5 65.58 8.28 -31.81
N ARG A 6 66.19 9.08 -30.90
CA ARG A 6 65.90 8.99 -29.47
C ARG A 6 64.67 9.79 -29.03
N PHE A 7 64.29 10.82 -29.79
CA PHE A 7 63.10 11.62 -29.49
C PHE A 7 61.79 10.91 -29.90
N PHE A 8 61.84 10.08 -30.93
CA PHE A 8 60.66 9.36 -31.44
C PHE A 8 60.26 8.17 -30.54
N LEU A 9 61.21 7.51 -29.89
CA LEU A 9 60.94 6.39 -28.98
C LEU A 9 60.40 6.83 -27.60
N SER A 10 60.78 8.02 -27.11
CA SER A 10 60.15 8.58 -25.90
C SER A 10 58.75 9.15 -26.16
N LEU A 11 58.46 9.66 -27.37
CA LEU A 11 57.14 10.17 -27.72
C LEU A 11 56.12 9.04 -27.94
N VAL A 12 56.56 7.91 -28.51
CA VAL A 12 55.72 6.71 -28.66
C VAL A 12 55.53 5.98 -27.33
N GLY A 13 56.54 5.98 -26.44
CA GLY A 13 56.39 5.47 -25.07
C GLY A 13 55.43 6.29 -24.21
N LEU A 14 55.38 7.62 -24.38
CA LEU A 14 54.45 8.50 -23.66
C LEU A 14 52.99 8.39 -24.18
N PHE A 15 52.80 8.01 -25.46
CA PHE A 15 51.46 7.75 -26.02
C PHE A 15 50.94 6.33 -25.72
N LEU A 16 51.83 5.37 -25.41
CA LEU A 16 51.46 4.00 -25.03
C LEU A 16 51.28 3.78 -23.52
N THR A 17 51.62 4.75 -22.67
CA THR A 17 51.27 4.73 -21.23
C THR A 17 50.09 5.63 -20.86
N LEU A 18 49.50 6.35 -21.83
CA LEU A 18 48.24 7.11 -21.68
C LEU A 18 47.02 6.40 -22.30
N SER A 19 47.17 5.14 -22.70
CA SER A 19 46.11 4.31 -23.30
C SER A 19 45.69 3.12 -22.41
N LEU A 20 45.94 3.22 -21.10
CA LEU A 20 45.35 2.35 -20.09
C LEU A 20 44.33 3.15 -19.28
N SER A 21 43.07 2.75 -19.38
CA SER A 21 41.94 3.16 -18.53
C SER A 21 41.43 4.60 -18.68
N ALA A 22 41.05 4.99 -19.89
CA ALA A 22 39.87 5.85 -20.05
C ALA A 22 38.64 4.93 -20.22
N SER A 23 38.26 4.21 -19.17
CA SER A 23 36.90 3.67 -19.10
C SER A 23 35.96 4.88 -19.10
N ALA A 24 34.93 4.83 -19.93
CA ALA A 24 33.91 5.86 -19.98
C ALA A 24 33.21 5.93 -18.61
N GLN A 25 33.65 6.87 -17.78
CA GLN A 25 33.04 7.21 -16.49
C GLN A 25 31.62 7.69 -16.77
N SER A 26 30.64 6.80 -16.58
CA SER A 26 29.24 7.20 -16.48
C SER A 26 29.08 8.00 -15.19
N GLY A 27 28.78 9.29 -15.34
CA GLY A 27 28.29 10.19 -14.28
C GLY A 27 29.30 10.61 -13.23
N SER A 28 29.59 11.91 -13.09
CA SER A 28 30.57 12.38 -12.11
C SER A 28 30.16 12.04 -10.67
N ALA A 29 30.99 11.22 -10.02
CA ALA A 29 31.11 11.18 -8.58
C ALA A 29 31.82 12.47 -8.12
N TRP A 30 31.22 13.19 -7.18
CA TRP A 30 31.91 14.23 -6.42
C TRP A 30 31.79 13.91 -4.94
N THR A 31 32.77 14.36 -4.17
CA THR A 31 32.79 14.22 -2.72
C THR A 31 32.82 15.61 -2.11
N LEU A 32 31.97 15.82 -1.11
CA LEU A 32 32.05 16.95 -0.20
C LEU A 32 32.49 16.42 1.16
N ASP A 33 33.51 17.05 1.72
CA ASP A 33 34.04 16.76 3.05
C ASP A 33 33.81 18.00 3.92
N LEU A 34 33.06 17.84 5.01
CA LEU A 34 32.58 18.93 5.84
C LEU A 34 33.25 18.99 7.22
N ASP A 35 34.07 18.00 7.57
CA ASP A 35 34.68 17.85 8.90
C ASP A 35 33.66 17.93 10.08
N THR A 36 32.37 17.62 9.85
CA THR A 36 31.27 17.76 10.85
C THR A 36 30.10 16.83 10.55
N GLU A 37 29.33 16.46 11.58
CA GLU A 37 28.20 15.54 11.43
C GLU A 37 27.07 16.15 10.56
N LEU A 38 26.53 15.35 9.64
CA LEU A 38 25.43 15.74 8.78
C LEU A 38 24.07 15.59 9.50
N LYS A 39 23.22 16.62 9.42
CA LYS A 39 21.87 16.56 10.00
C LYS A 39 20.79 16.66 8.93
N ASN A 40 19.79 15.79 9.03
CA ASN A 40 18.55 15.80 8.23
C ASN A 40 18.73 16.11 6.72
N PRO A 41 19.50 15.29 6.00
CA PRO A 41 19.68 15.44 4.55
C PRO A 41 18.38 15.10 3.80
N ILE A 42 17.99 15.94 2.84
CA ILE A 42 16.81 15.77 1.98
C ILE A 42 17.19 16.01 0.52
N LEU A 43 16.78 15.10 -0.36
CA LEU A 43 16.95 15.18 -1.81
C LEU A 43 15.63 15.60 -2.48
N THR A 44 15.68 16.48 -3.49
CA THR A 44 14.48 16.80 -4.29
C THR A 44 13.98 15.59 -5.07
N GLU A 45 12.68 15.54 -5.38
CA GLU A 45 12.09 14.43 -6.17
C GLU A 45 12.73 14.29 -7.56
N ASP A 46 13.12 15.41 -8.18
CA ASP A 46 13.87 15.44 -9.44
C ASP A 46 15.37 15.12 -9.27
N GLY A 47 15.82 14.92 -8.02
CA GLY A 47 17.20 14.63 -7.64
C GLY A 47 18.22 15.70 -7.99
N ARG A 48 17.78 16.92 -8.28
CA ARG A 48 18.66 18.01 -8.70
C ARG A 48 19.39 18.67 -7.54
N TYR A 49 18.75 18.74 -6.37
CA TYR A 49 19.28 19.47 -5.23
C TYR A 49 19.23 18.63 -3.96
N LEU A 50 20.30 18.70 -3.17
CA LEU A 50 20.39 18.15 -1.83
C LEU A 50 20.45 19.32 -0.86
N VAL A 51 19.63 19.28 0.20
CA VAL A 51 19.71 20.19 1.33
C VAL A 51 20.05 19.39 2.58
N TYR A 52 21.05 19.83 3.34
CA TYR A 52 21.49 19.18 4.57
C TYR A 52 21.88 20.24 5.61
N GLY A 53 21.91 19.80 6.87
CA GLY A 53 22.34 20.61 8.00
C GLY A 53 23.80 20.34 8.33
N ASN A 54 24.58 21.41 8.45
CA ASN A 54 25.98 21.41 8.90
C ASN A 54 26.01 21.87 10.36
N ASP A 55 26.39 20.98 11.27
CA ASP A 55 26.32 21.21 12.73
C ASP A 55 27.32 22.29 13.18
N ASP A 56 28.56 22.22 12.70
CA ASP A 56 29.64 23.16 13.05
C ASP A 56 29.35 24.61 12.61
N GLU A 57 28.80 24.78 11.40
CA GLU A 57 28.42 26.09 10.87
C GLU A 57 27.05 26.56 11.35
N GLU A 58 26.33 25.72 12.09
CA GLU A 58 24.93 25.91 12.50
C GLU A 58 24.07 26.37 11.31
N ALA A 59 24.18 25.69 10.16
CA ALA A 59 23.62 26.16 8.89
C ALA A 59 22.93 25.07 8.08
N ALA A 60 21.89 25.45 7.34
CA ALA A 60 21.36 24.64 6.24
C ALA A 60 22.11 25.00 4.95
N GLU A 61 22.63 24.01 4.27
CA GLU A 61 23.34 24.19 3.01
C GLU A 61 22.62 23.46 1.88
N CYS A 62 22.75 23.98 0.66
CA CYS A 62 22.23 23.35 -0.53
C CYS A 62 23.32 23.18 -1.58
N VAL A 63 23.37 21.99 -2.15
CA VAL A 63 24.29 21.63 -3.23
C VAL A 63 23.51 21.15 -4.45
N GLU A 64 24.02 21.49 -5.64
CA GLU A 64 23.55 20.91 -6.88
C GLU A 64 24.13 19.50 -7.04
N VAL A 65 23.26 18.48 -7.10
CA VAL A 65 23.67 17.07 -7.06
C VAL A 65 24.45 16.65 -8.31
N ALA A 66 24.24 17.33 -9.44
CA ALA A 66 25.00 17.03 -10.66
C ALA A 66 26.48 17.46 -10.57
N THR A 67 26.81 18.45 -9.72
CA THR A 67 28.13 19.09 -9.73
C THR A 67 28.83 19.10 -8.37
N GLY A 68 28.10 18.83 -7.28
CA GLY A 68 28.58 19.02 -5.91
C GLY A 68 28.75 20.47 -5.51
N LYS A 69 28.37 21.41 -6.39
CA LYS A 69 28.56 22.82 -6.14
C LYS A 69 27.58 23.29 -5.08
N LYS A 70 28.12 23.81 -3.97
CA LYS A 70 27.34 24.58 -3.00
C LYS A 70 26.71 25.80 -3.68
N LEU A 71 25.39 25.87 -3.64
CA LEU A 71 24.59 26.95 -4.20
C LEU A 71 24.40 28.05 -3.17
N TRP A 72 24.06 27.68 -1.95
CA TRP A 72 23.84 28.60 -0.84
C TRP A 72 24.07 27.90 0.50
N SER A 73 24.29 28.72 1.53
CA SER A 73 24.40 28.34 2.93
C SER A 73 23.64 29.37 3.76
N ARG A 74 22.81 28.90 4.69
CA ARG A 74 21.91 29.72 5.48
C ARG A 74 22.04 29.37 6.94
N LYS A 75 22.56 30.30 7.74
CA LYS A 75 22.67 30.14 9.19
C LYS A 75 21.30 29.93 9.82
N LEU A 76 21.21 29.01 10.75
CA LEU A 76 20.01 28.69 11.50
C LEU A 76 20.31 28.97 12.97
N LYS A 77 19.50 29.83 13.59
CA LYS A 77 19.70 30.15 15.00
C LYS A 77 19.24 28.97 15.85
N ASP A 78 19.99 28.64 16.89
CA ASP A 78 19.69 27.52 17.81
C ASP A 78 19.58 26.19 17.05
N PHE A 79 20.55 25.91 16.16
CA PHE A 79 20.52 24.81 15.18
C PHE A 79 20.13 23.47 15.83
N ASN A 80 19.12 22.83 15.26
CA ASN A 80 18.76 21.45 15.58
C ASN A 80 18.39 20.72 14.29
N LYS A 81 18.45 19.39 14.34
CA LYS A 81 18.17 18.54 13.19
C LYS A 81 16.83 18.86 12.51
N TRP A 82 15.79 19.28 13.24
CA TRP A 82 14.44 19.54 12.71
C TRP A 82 14.27 20.86 11.97
N HIS A 83 15.33 21.59 11.67
CA HIS A 83 15.26 22.86 10.94
C HIS A 83 15.07 22.71 9.43
N ILE A 84 15.40 21.56 8.85
CA ILE A 84 15.16 21.26 7.43
C ILE A 84 13.95 20.34 7.35
N LEU A 85 12.89 20.79 6.68
CA LEU A 85 11.59 20.14 6.75
C LEU A 85 11.26 19.33 5.50
N ARG A 86 10.95 20.01 4.38
CA ARG A 86 10.50 19.35 3.14
C ARG A 86 10.62 20.28 1.94
N PHE A 87 10.82 19.72 0.76
CA PHE A 87 10.65 20.43 -0.52
C PHE A 87 9.18 20.59 -0.88
N VAL A 88 8.84 21.76 -1.42
CA VAL A 88 7.52 22.13 -1.89
C VAL A 88 7.69 23.02 -3.11
N ASN A 89 7.25 22.53 -4.27
CA ASN A 89 7.50 23.18 -5.55
C ASN A 89 9.01 23.46 -5.77
N ASP A 90 9.40 24.73 -5.95
CA ASP A 90 10.77 25.19 -6.18
C ASP A 90 11.51 25.60 -4.89
N SER A 91 10.92 25.30 -3.72
CA SER A 91 11.38 25.80 -2.43
C SER A 91 11.57 24.68 -1.40
N ILE A 92 12.48 24.88 -0.45
CA ILE A 92 12.61 24.09 0.78
C ILE A 92 12.00 24.89 1.94
N VAL A 93 11.23 24.22 2.80
CA VAL A 93 10.75 24.83 4.05
C VAL A 93 11.81 24.64 5.13
N LEU A 94 12.28 25.75 5.69
CA LEU A 94 13.20 25.78 6.82
C LEU A 94 12.50 26.34 8.05
N MET A 95 12.88 25.86 9.24
CA MET A 95 12.44 26.37 10.52
C MET A 95 13.68 26.87 11.27
N GLY A 96 13.71 28.13 11.75
CA GLY A 96 14.77 28.53 12.69
C GLY A 96 15.38 29.93 12.57
N GLN A 97 14.98 30.76 11.61
CA GLN A 97 15.29 32.19 11.67
C GLN A 97 14.13 32.96 12.30
N GLU A 98 14.41 33.60 13.45
CA GLU A 98 13.52 34.58 14.09
C GLU A 98 12.09 34.09 14.41
N LYS A 99 11.91 32.78 14.64
CA LYS A 99 10.59 32.13 14.88
C LYS A 99 9.66 32.14 13.67
N ASN A 100 10.21 31.96 12.47
CA ASN A 100 9.42 31.80 11.27
C ASN A 100 9.71 30.46 10.57
N TYR A 101 8.71 29.97 9.83
CA TYR A 101 8.93 29.10 8.69
C TYR A 101 9.41 29.96 7.53
N GLU A 102 10.50 29.57 6.90
CA GLU A 102 11.03 30.23 5.71
C GLU A 102 10.92 29.29 4.52
N PHE A 103 10.22 29.74 3.48
CA PHE A 103 10.21 29.08 2.18
C PHE A 103 11.36 29.63 1.39
N VAL A 104 12.42 28.83 1.26
CA VAL A 104 13.67 29.22 0.62
C VAL A 104 13.75 28.59 -0.75
N ARG A 105 13.86 29.39 -1.81
CA ARG A 105 14.00 28.89 -3.17
C ARG A 105 15.26 28.05 -3.28
N THR A 106 15.11 26.83 -3.75
CA THR A 106 16.19 25.84 -3.76
C THR A 106 17.34 26.23 -4.69
N SER A 107 17.06 26.92 -5.80
CA SER A 107 18.09 27.25 -6.79
C SER A 107 19.10 28.34 -6.36
N ASP A 108 18.70 29.24 -5.46
CA ASP A 108 19.50 30.44 -5.14
C ASP A 108 19.48 30.85 -3.66
N GLY A 109 18.71 30.17 -2.80
CA GLY A 109 18.64 30.45 -1.37
C GLY A 109 17.82 31.69 -1.01
N THR A 110 17.10 32.29 -1.97
CA THR A 110 16.26 33.45 -1.73
C THR A 110 15.00 33.07 -0.94
N VAL A 111 14.64 33.88 0.06
CA VAL A 111 13.39 33.67 0.80
C VAL A 111 12.22 34.13 -0.07
N VAL A 112 11.35 33.19 -0.42
CA VAL A 112 10.13 33.46 -1.18
C VAL A 112 9.02 33.92 -0.24
N LYS A 113 8.90 33.30 0.92
CA LYS A 113 7.85 33.57 1.91
C LYS A 113 8.34 33.26 3.31
N THR A 114 7.83 34.02 4.27
CA THR A 114 7.95 33.69 5.70
C THR A 114 6.55 33.57 6.33
N LEU A 115 6.41 32.63 7.25
CA LEU A 115 5.21 32.46 8.07
C LEU A 115 5.62 32.43 9.55
N PRO A 116 4.86 33.08 10.46
CA PRO A 116 5.19 33.09 11.88
C PRO A 116 4.91 31.73 12.54
N ILE A 117 5.76 31.37 13.51
CA ILE A 117 5.54 30.25 14.43
C ILE A 117 4.74 30.72 15.65
N ILE A 118 3.76 29.93 16.11
CA ILE A 118 2.94 30.16 17.32
C ILE A 118 3.74 30.01 18.63
N ASP A 119 4.90 30.66 18.82
CA ASP A 119 5.43 30.87 20.18
C ASP A 119 6.49 31.98 20.28
N LYS A 120 6.45 32.74 21.39
CA LYS A 120 7.52 33.64 21.83
C LYS A 120 8.60 32.93 22.65
N LYS A 121 8.43 31.67 23.08
CA LYS A 121 9.39 30.89 23.87
C LYS A 121 9.86 29.63 23.15
N TRP A 122 10.48 29.84 21.99
CA TRP A 122 11.24 28.84 21.24
C TRP A 122 12.51 28.33 21.97
N GLY A 123 12.68 28.68 23.24
CA GLY A 123 13.93 28.50 23.97
C GLY A 123 14.11 27.05 24.38
N ARG A 124 15.02 26.36 23.67
CA ARG A 124 15.44 24.98 23.89
C ARG A 124 14.27 23.99 23.86
N LEU A 125 14.09 23.37 22.69
CA LEU A 125 13.65 21.97 22.61
C LEU A 125 14.70 21.07 23.30
N GLU A 126 15.01 21.30 24.57
CA GLU A 126 15.52 20.26 25.45
C GLU A 126 14.33 19.33 25.64
N TYR A 127 14.22 18.35 24.74
CA TYR A 127 13.30 17.23 24.86
C TYR A 127 13.59 16.52 26.18
N GLN A 128 13.03 17.00 27.29
CA GLN A 128 12.89 16.22 28.50
C GLN A 128 11.82 15.17 28.19
N VAL A 129 12.27 14.09 27.55
CA VAL A 129 11.56 12.83 27.46
C VAL A 129 11.49 12.25 28.88
N GLN A 130 10.57 12.79 29.67
CA GLN A 130 9.76 12.00 30.60
C GLN A 130 8.33 11.87 30.06
N ALA A 131 8.17 11.96 28.73
CA ALA A 131 7.03 11.31 28.11
C ALA A 131 7.24 9.81 28.32
N GLU A 132 6.29 9.17 29.00
CA GLU A 132 6.19 7.73 29.18
C GLU A 132 6.66 6.99 27.92
N GLU A 133 7.36 5.86 28.09
CA GLU A 133 8.07 5.03 27.08
C GLU A 133 7.30 4.65 25.78
N LYS A 134 6.09 5.19 25.57
CA LYS A 134 5.18 4.91 24.47
C LYS A 134 4.90 6.08 23.53
N MET A 135 5.41 7.29 23.77
CA MET A 135 5.26 8.41 22.82
C MET A 135 6.54 8.63 22.03
N ASP A 136 6.50 8.33 20.73
CA ASP A 136 7.48 8.86 19.78
C ASP A 136 7.63 10.38 20.02
N PRO A 137 8.86 10.92 20.01
CA PRO A 137 9.04 12.38 20.09
C PRO A 137 8.21 13.04 18.99
N VAL A 138 7.45 14.07 19.35
CA VAL A 138 6.46 14.73 18.49
C VAL A 138 7.16 15.40 17.29
N ARG A 139 7.39 14.63 16.22
CA ARG A 139 7.98 15.10 14.95
C ARG A 139 6.90 15.85 14.16
N PRO A 140 7.26 16.90 13.38
CA PRO A 140 6.34 17.46 12.40
C PRO A 140 5.79 16.38 11.48
N TYR A 141 4.48 16.42 11.24
CA TYR A 141 3.80 15.44 10.41
C TYR A 141 3.54 16.05 9.02
N PHE A 142 3.88 15.31 7.96
CA PHE A 142 3.72 15.76 6.59
C PHE A 142 2.89 14.78 5.79
N ARG A 143 1.85 15.28 5.12
CA ARG A 143 1.06 14.49 4.17
C ARG A 143 0.55 15.35 3.03
N SER A 144 0.77 14.89 1.80
CA SER A 144 0.59 15.71 0.59
C SER A 144 1.34 17.04 0.77
N ASN A 145 0.69 18.18 0.49
CA ASN A 145 1.21 19.51 0.74
C ASN A 145 0.71 20.12 2.06
N ILE A 146 0.37 19.30 3.06
CA ILE A 146 0.05 19.74 4.42
C ILE A 146 1.20 19.40 5.37
N GLY A 147 1.62 20.39 6.15
CA GLY A 147 2.56 20.23 7.26
C GLY A 147 1.89 20.55 8.59
N ILE A 148 2.12 19.72 9.59
CA ILE A 148 1.55 19.85 10.93
C ILE A 148 2.70 19.91 11.92
N PHE A 149 2.72 20.99 12.68
CA PHE A 149 3.83 21.38 13.53
C PHE A 149 3.36 21.54 14.96
N TYR A 150 4.22 21.14 15.87
CA TYR A 150 3.93 20.96 17.28
C TYR A 150 4.97 21.71 18.11
N PHE A 151 4.50 22.51 19.05
CA PHE A 151 5.32 23.34 19.94
C PHE A 151 4.81 23.20 21.37
N ASP A 152 5.63 23.46 22.39
CA ASP A 152 5.25 23.28 23.81
C ASP A 152 3.87 23.87 24.16
N ASN A 153 3.58 25.04 23.59
CA ASN A 153 2.36 25.81 23.82
C ASN A 153 1.44 25.90 22.58
N GLY A 154 1.53 25.00 21.61
CA GLY A 154 0.61 25.04 20.48
C GLY A 154 0.85 24.09 19.31
N THR A 155 -0.06 24.14 18.35
CA THR A 155 -0.05 23.36 17.11
C THR A 155 -0.36 24.28 15.92
N GLN A 156 0.33 24.09 14.79
CA GLN A 156 0.04 24.80 13.53
C GLN A 156 -0.13 23.80 12.38
N ILE A 157 -1.07 24.10 11.49
CA ILE A 157 -1.30 23.36 10.25
C ILE A 157 -1.08 24.33 9.09
N LEU A 158 -0.21 23.96 8.16
CA LEU A 158 0.18 24.78 7.01
C LEU A 158 -0.24 24.12 5.69
N ASP A 159 -0.79 24.90 4.76
CA ASP A 159 -0.80 24.58 3.34
C ASP A 159 0.58 24.95 2.80
N LEU A 160 1.42 23.94 2.61
CA LEU A 160 2.80 24.15 2.20
C LEU A 160 2.88 24.69 0.76
N GLU A 161 1.96 24.26 -0.11
CA GLU A 161 1.97 24.67 -1.53
C GLU A 161 1.46 26.10 -1.69
N LYS A 162 0.41 26.50 -0.96
CA LYS A 162 -0.02 27.92 -0.90
C LYS A 162 0.87 28.77 -0.01
N GLN A 163 1.70 28.15 0.82
CA GLN A 163 2.57 28.82 1.79
C GLN A 163 1.75 29.67 2.78
N GLU A 164 0.73 29.06 3.37
CA GLU A 164 -0.23 29.70 4.29
C GLU A 164 -0.44 28.87 5.56
N ILE A 165 -0.66 29.54 6.69
CA ILE A 165 -1.14 28.90 7.92
C ILE A 165 -2.64 28.70 7.77
N ILE A 166 -3.07 27.45 7.74
CA ILE A 166 -4.50 27.08 7.70
C ILE A 166 -5.08 27.19 9.12
N MET A 167 -4.30 26.83 10.13
CA MET A 167 -4.77 26.79 11.51
C MET A 167 -3.64 26.97 12.53
N GLU A 168 -3.99 27.62 13.63
CA GLU A 168 -3.20 27.82 14.85
C GLU A 168 -4.05 27.41 16.07
N SER A 169 -3.48 26.68 17.01
CA SER A 169 -4.06 26.43 18.34
C SER A 169 -2.99 26.54 19.42
N GLU A 170 -3.34 27.08 20.59
CA GLU A 170 -2.48 27.08 21.79
C GLU A 170 -2.54 25.74 22.57
N ASP A 171 -3.30 24.77 22.07
CA ASP A 171 -3.37 23.44 22.67
C ASP A 171 -2.02 22.71 22.58
N SER A 172 -1.52 22.26 23.74
CA SER A 172 -0.25 21.55 23.82
C SER A 172 -0.31 20.21 23.06
N PRO A 173 0.71 19.87 22.23
CA PRO A 173 0.79 18.61 21.50
C PRO A 173 0.80 17.36 22.38
N SER A 174 1.27 17.48 23.64
CA SER A 174 1.20 16.41 24.64
C SER A 174 -0.23 15.98 24.96
N LYS A 175 -1.20 16.86 24.66
CA LYS A 175 -2.63 16.62 24.76
C LYS A 175 -3.24 16.34 23.40
N LEU A 176 -2.50 15.88 22.40
CA LEU A 176 -3.05 15.57 21.09
C LEU A 176 -2.84 14.10 20.69
N GLN A 177 -3.84 13.50 20.05
CA GLN A 177 -3.83 12.20 19.39
C GLN A 177 -4.24 12.39 17.93
N TYR A 178 -3.60 11.67 17.01
CA TYR A 178 -3.88 11.76 15.58
C TYR A 178 -4.46 10.45 15.09
N LYS A 179 -5.43 10.51 14.17
CA LYS A 179 -5.96 9.36 13.46
C LYS A 179 -6.13 9.70 11.99
N GLU A 180 -5.48 8.95 11.12
CA GLU A 180 -5.57 9.13 9.66
C GLU A 180 -6.68 8.27 9.05
N TRP A 181 -7.44 8.80 8.09
CA TRP A 181 -8.40 8.05 7.26
C TRP A 181 -8.45 8.55 5.83
N GLY A 182 -8.06 7.70 4.87
CA GLY A 182 -8.10 8.08 3.46
C GLY A 182 -7.37 9.42 3.26
N ASN A 183 -7.99 10.40 2.61
CA ASN A 183 -7.42 11.74 2.39
C ASN A 183 -7.64 12.73 3.56
N ALA A 184 -8.06 12.28 4.74
CA ALA A 184 -8.24 13.14 5.89
C ALA A 184 -7.43 12.66 7.11
N MET A 185 -7.23 13.56 8.06
CA MET A 185 -6.68 13.24 9.37
C MET A 185 -7.42 14.00 10.45
N MET A 186 -7.78 13.26 11.48
CA MET A 186 -8.41 13.77 12.69
C MET A 186 -7.37 13.99 13.76
N ILE A 187 -7.42 15.16 14.39
CA ILE A 187 -6.57 15.58 15.50
C ILE A 187 -7.45 15.76 16.72
N LEU A 188 -7.10 15.06 17.80
CA LEU A 188 -7.92 14.83 18.97
C LEU A 188 -7.23 15.30 20.24
N PRO A 189 -7.96 15.75 21.27
CA PRO A 189 -7.48 15.86 22.64
C PRO A 189 -7.05 14.52 23.26
N ARG A 190 -5.97 14.52 24.04
CA ARG A 190 -5.68 13.58 25.13
C ARG A 190 -5.92 14.30 26.45
N GLY A 191 -6.84 13.77 27.26
CA GLY A 191 -7.01 14.21 28.64
C GLY A 191 -7.70 15.57 28.84
N GLY A 192 -8.78 15.84 28.08
CA GLY A 192 -9.68 16.98 28.35
C GLY A 192 -9.17 18.34 27.87
N SER A 193 -8.53 18.40 26.69
CA SER A 193 -8.57 19.65 25.92
C SER A 193 -9.86 19.71 25.09
N ASP A 194 -10.26 20.92 24.72
CA ASP A 194 -11.61 21.14 24.21
C ASP A 194 -11.71 21.10 22.68
N SER A 195 -10.65 20.76 21.93
CA SER A 195 -10.65 20.98 20.46
C SER A 195 -10.47 19.70 19.64
N LEU A 196 -11.44 19.38 18.79
CA LEU A 196 -11.36 18.37 17.72
C LEU A 196 -11.14 19.05 16.36
N TRP A 197 -10.20 18.55 15.56
CA TRP A 197 -9.97 19.02 14.18
C TRP A 197 -10.01 17.88 13.17
N ILE A 198 -10.54 18.15 11.98
CA ILE A 198 -10.39 17.27 10.82
C ILE A 198 -9.74 18.08 9.70
N VAL A 199 -8.63 17.56 9.21
CA VAL A 199 -7.82 18.11 8.12
C VAL A 199 -8.09 17.28 6.89
N ASP A 200 -8.54 17.91 5.80
CA ASP A 200 -8.70 17.28 4.49
C ASP A 200 -7.45 17.61 3.66
N PHE A 201 -6.64 16.60 3.35
CA PHE A 201 -5.37 16.75 2.64
C PHE A 201 -5.55 17.11 1.17
N GLU A 202 -6.69 16.79 0.57
CA GLU A 202 -7.01 17.08 -0.83
C GLU A 202 -7.49 18.53 -0.96
N LYS A 203 -8.44 18.93 -0.12
CA LYS A 203 -8.89 20.33 -0.03
C LYS A 203 -7.83 21.25 0.57
N ARG A 204 -6.82 20.68 1.23
CA ARG A 204 -5.75 21.38 1.95
C ARG A 204 -6.30 22.38 2.95
N ALA A 205 -7.26 21.94 3.76
CA ALA A 205 -7.98 22.79 4.70
C ALA A 205 -8.34 22.03 5.97
N VAL A 206 -8.44 22.76 7.08
CA VAL A 206 -9.19 22.29 8.25
C VAL A 206 -10.65 22.43 7.88
N VAL A 207 -11.29 21.30 7.64
CA VAL A 207 -12.70 21.24 7.24
C VAL A 207 -13.60 21.23 8.48
N PHE A 208 -13.09 20.70 9.60
CA PHE A 208 -13.81 20.63 10.87
C PHE A 208 -12.99 21.25 12.00
N ARG A 209 -13.64 22.08 12.82
CA ARG A 209 -13.18 22.45 14.18
C ARG A 209 -14.38 22.43 15.12
N GLY A 210 -14.33 21.57 16.14
CA GLY A 210 -15.39 21.45 17.14
C GLY A 210 -14.83 21.64 18.54
N SER A 211 -15.61 22.27 19.41
CA SER A 211 -15.35 22.25 20.85
C SER A 211 -15.95 20.97 21.45
N THR A 212 -15.26 20.29 22.38
CA THR A 212 -15.86 19.21 23.18
C THR A 212 -16.89 19.74 24.19
N ASP A 213 -17.00 21.06 24.37
CA ASP A 213 -18.02 21.69 25.19
C ASP A 213 -19.28 22.07 24.38
N ASP A 214 -19.15 22.32 23.07
CA ASP A 214 -20.27 22.73 22.20
C ASP A 214 -21.16 21.54 21.81
N HIS A 215 -20.68 20.33 22.05
CA HIS A 215 -21.34 19.06 21.80
C HIS A 215 -21.00 18.14 22.98
N ASP A 216 -21.87 17.23 23.43
CA ASP A 216 -21.58 16.22 24.48
C ASP A 216 -20.51 15.18 24.03
N LEU A 217 -19.50 15.60 23.28
CA LEU A 217 -18.44 14.82 22.65
C LEU A 217 -17.30 14.58 23.65
N ASN A 218 -17.53 13.78 24.69
CA ASN A 218 -16.44 13.25 25.51
C ASN A 218 -15.67 12.16 24.76
N MET A 219 -14.62 12.53 24.04
CA MET A 219 -13.93 11.66 23.07
C MET A 219 -13.06 10.54 23.65
N SER A 220 -13.02 10.36 24.96
CA SER A 220 -12.65 9.04 25.52
C SER A 220 -13.67 7.96 25.13
N LEU A 221 -14.88 8.36 24.72
CA LEU A 221 -16.00 7.52 24.34
C LEU A 221 -16.31 7.54 22.84
N TYR A 222 -15.86 8.56 22.08
CA TYR A 222 -16.23 8.71 20.67
C TYR A 222 -15.21 8.12 19.71
N GLN A 223 -15.65 7.16 18.90
CA GLN A 223 -14.85 6.54 17.85
C GLN A 223 -15.47 6.83 16.47
N PRO A 224 -14.68 7.31 15.52
CA PRO A 224 -15.09 7.51 14.14
C PRO A 224 -15.40 6.17 13.50
N PHE A 225 -16.53 6.11 12.82
CA PHE A 225 -17.14 4.88 12.34
C PHE A 225 -17.16 4.80 10.81
N ALA A 226 -17.50 5.90 10.13
CA ALA A 226 -17.53 5.98 8.66
C ALA A 226 -17.40 7.44 8.18
N MET A 227 -16.98 7.66 6.93
CA MET A 227 -16.84 9.00 6.36
C MET A 227 -17.00 8.97 4.84
N ASN A 228 -17.62 9.99 4.24
CA ASN A 228 -17.56 10.26 2.81
C ASN A 228 -17.03 11.69 2.55
N GLU A 229 -17.20 12.25 1.36
CA GLU A 229 -16.66 13.60 1.03
C GLU A 229 -17.31 14.75 1.82
N SER A 230 -18.50 14.52 2.38
CA SER A 230 -19.34 15.55 3.01
C SER A 230 -19.66 15.30 4.48
N GLU A 231 -19.60 14.05 4.96
CA GLU A 231 -20.08 13.67 6.30
C GLU A 231 -19.15 12.66 6.99
N ILE A 232 -19.07 12.75 8.31
CA ILE A 232 -18.41 11.76 9.18
C ILE A 232 -19.41 11.24 10.23
N LEU A 233 -19.41 9.93 10.45
CA LEU A 233 -20.13 9.28 11.54
C LEU A 233 -19.19 9.05 12.72
N LEU A 234 -19.59 9.55 13.88
CA LEU A 234 -18.91 9.40 15.15
C LEU A 234 -19.81 8.60 16.10
N PHE A 235 -19.37 7.43 16.54
CA PHE A 235 -20.08 6.59 17.50
C PHE A 235 -19.68 6.96 18.93
N ASN A 236 -20.60 6.89 19.90
CA ASN A 236 -20.31 6.75 21.33
C ASN A 236 -21.04 5.53 21.93
N GLU A 237 -20.90 5.29 23.24
CA GLU A 237 -21.55 4.19 23.97
C GLU A 237 -23.11 4.16 23.93
N LYS A 238 -23.77 5.15 23.34
CA LYS A 238 -25.23 5.33 23.36
C LYS A 238 -25.86 5.60 21.99
N ASN A 239 -25.16 6.32 21.11
CA ASN A 239 -25.70 6.86 19.87
C ASN A 239 -24.61 6.98 18.79
N ILE A 240 -25.05 7.17 17.54
CA ILE A 240 -24.17 7.52 16.40
C ILE A 240 -24.50 8.95 15.96
N HIS A 241 -23.49 9.80 15.90
CA HIS A 241 -23.59 11.20 15.48
C HIS A 241 -23.13 11.34 14.04
N SER A 242 -23.86 12.09 13.23
CA SER A 242 -23.41 12.53 11.90
C SER A 242 -22.97 13.98 11.98
N MET A 243 -21.78 14.28 11.45
CA MET A 243 -21.23 15.63 11.39
C MET A 243 -20.93 16.02 9.95
N SER A 244 -21.28 17.25 9.56
CA SER A 244 -20.84 17.82 8.30
C SER A 244 -19.34 18.04 8.34
N ILE A 245 -18.63 17.48 7.37
CA ILE A 245 -17.19 17.68 7.23
C ILE A 245 -16.91 19.15 6.93
N ALA A 246 -17.72 19.82 6.10
CA ALA A 246 -17.42 21.16 5.61
C ALA A 246 -17.68 22.27 6.65
N SER A 247 -18.65 22.07 7.54
CA SER A 247 -19.05 23.09 8.53
C SER A 247 -18.73 22.71 9.97
N GLY A 248 -18.43 21.44 10.22
CA GLY A 248 -18.33 20.86 11.56
C GLY A 248 -19.58 20.91 12.42
N ALA A 249 -20.71 21.33 11.85
CA ALA A 249 -21.98 21.22 12.54
C ALA A 249 -22.41 19.75 12.64
N GLN A 250 -22.98 19.39 13.78
CA GLN A 250 -23.71 18.13 13.89
C GLN A 250 -24.90 18.17 12.93
N ASN A 251 -24.88 17.27 11.95
CA ASN A 251 -25.97 17.04 11.02
C ASN A 251 -27.14 16.38 11.74
N SER A 252 -26.86 15.32 12.51
CA SER A 252 -27.88 14.58 13.25
C SER A 252 -27.30 13.72 14.37
N VAL A 253 -28.18 13.24 15.25
CA VAL A 253 -27.93 12.09 16.13
C VAL A 253 -28.88 10.99 15.68
N LEU A 254 -28.34 9.84 15.30
CA LEU A 254 -29.11 8.68 14.88
C LEU A 254 -29.73 8.03 16.12
N PRO A 255 -31.05 7.79 16.13
CA PRO A 255 -31.75 7.18 17.26
C PRO A 255 -31.58 5.64 17.21
N VAL A 256 -30.33 5.19 17.11
CA VAL A 256 -29.95 3.78 17.15
C VAL A 256 -29.24 3.58 18.49
N ASP A 257 -29.87 2.82 19.38
CA ASP A 257 -29.18 2.33 20.56
C ASP A 257 -28.18 1.27 20.10
N THR A 258 -26.92 1.52 20.42
CA THR A 258 -25.81 0.69 20.02
C THR A 258 -25.80 -0.65 20.75
N ASP A 259 -26.60 -0.80 21.80
CA ASP A 259 -26.84 -2.04 22.54
C ASP A 259 -28.00 -2.88 21.93
N ASP A 260 -28.93 -2.25 21.20
CA ASP A 260 -30.16 -2.91 20.70
C ASP A 260 -29.95 -3.56 19.33
N ALA A 261 -29.10 -2.98 18.48
CA ALA A 261 -28.85 -3.52 17.14
C ALA A 261 -27.83 -4.67 17.20
N ASP A 262 -28.22 -5.86 16.71
CA ASP A 262 -27.30 -6.99 16.52
C ASP A 262 -26.18 -6.66 15.54
N PHE A 263 -26.46 -5.77 14.57
CA PHE A 263 -25.52 -5.40 13.53
C PHE A 263 -25.83 -4.01 12.95
N PHE A 264 -24.82 -3.19 12.69
CA PHE A 264 -24.99 -1.93 11.97
C PHE A 264 -23.75 -1.55 11.17
N PHE A 265 -23.95 -1.01 9.98
CA PHE A 265 -22.87 -0.53 9.11
C PHE A 265 -23.34 0.64 8.26
N SER A 266 -22.38 1.49 7.87
CA SER A 266 -22.65 2.62 7.00
C SER A 266 -22.79 2.18 5.55
N VAL A 267 -23.73 2.78 4.83
CA VAL A 267 -23.92 2.59 3.39
C VAL A 267 -23.78 3.93 2.71
N ASP A 268 -22.80 4.10 1.83
CA ASP A 268 -22.61 5.36 1.10
C ASP A 268 -23.31 5.27 -0.27
N LEU A 269 -24.37 6.07 -0.42
CA LEU A 269 -25.24 6.13 -1.59
C LEU A 269 -25.00 7.44 -2.37
N PRO A 270 -25.49 7.57 -3.62
CA PRO A 270 -25.28 8.78 -4.42
C PRO A 270 -25.75 10.09 -3.77
N ASP A 271 -26.70 10.04 -2.83
CA ASP A 271 -27.26 11.20 -2.13
C ASP A 271 -26.73 11.41 -0.70
N GLY A 272 -25.72 10.62 -0.30
CA GLY A 272 -24.98 10.78 0.94
C GLY A 272 -24.81 9.48 1.73
N LEU A 273 -24.32 9.64 2.96
CA LEU A 273 -24.09 8.51 3.84
C LEU A 273 -25.42 8.08 4.49
N HIS A 274 -25.55 6.77 4.68
CA HIS A 274 -26.68 6.10 5.27
C HIS A 274 -26.18 5.11 6.32
N LEU A 275 -27.08 4.67 7.19
CA LEU A 275 -26.81 3.62 8.17
C LEU A 275 -27.91 2.58 8.07
N ILE A 276 -27.52 1.31 7.94
CA ILE A 276 -28.43 0.20 8.21
C ILE A 276 -28.16 -0.33 9.61
N ALA A 277 -29.22 -0.48 10.40
CA ALA A 277 -29.20 -1.15 11.69
C ALA A 277 -30.13 -2.38 11.59
N SER A 278 -29.53 -3.55 11.74
CA SER A 278 -30.17 -4.85 11.71
C SER A 278 -30.30 -5.37 13.13
N GLU A 279 -31.54 -5.47 13.58
CA GLU A 279 -31.96 -6.29 14.72
C GLU A 279 -32.38 -7.66 14.13
N ASP A 280 -32.35 -8.74 14.92
CA ASP A 280 -32.89 -10.03 14.51
C ASP A 280 -34.32 -9.87 13.94
N ASN A 281 -34.50 -10.22 12.66
CA ASN A 281 -35.75 -10.10 11.88
C ASN A 281 -36.29 -8.68 11.60
N VAL A 282 -35.55 -7.63 11.95
CA VAL A 282 -36.00 -6.24 11.84
C VAL A 282 -34.88 -5.33 11.31
N GLN A 283 -35.14 -4.67 10.19
CA GLN A 283 -34.15 -3.87 9.47
C GLN A 283 -34.56 -2.39 9.47
N SER A 284 -33.68 -1.53 9.97
CA SER A 284 -33.90 -0.08 10.02
C SER A 284 -32.87 0.63 9.15
N PHE A 285 -33.32 1.53 8.28
CA PHE A 285 -32.45 2.27 7.37
C PHE A 285 -32.57 3.77 7.58
N TYR A 286 -31.45 4.42 7.85
CA TYR A 286 -31.37 5.81 8.23
C TYR A 286 -30.58 6.59 7.20
N ARG A 287 -31.02 7.82 6.95
CA ARG A 287 -30.20 8.82 6.27
C ARG A 287 -29.42 9.60 7.31
N THR A 288 -28.09 9.62 7.19
CA THR A 288 -27.26 10.14 8.29
C THR A 288 -27.24 11.66 8.32
N LYS A 289 -27.45 12.34 7.19
CA LYS A 289 -27.41 13.81 7.11
C LYS A 289 -28.47 14.54 7.91
N ASP A 290 -29.55 13.87 8.26
CA ASP A 290 -30.64 14.45 9.05
C ASP A 290 -31.19 13.48 10.11
N GLY A 291 -30.60 12.28 10.23
CA GLY A 291 -30.97 11.28 11.22
C GLY A 291 -32.34 10.66 10.98
N VAL A 292 -32.91 10.87 9.80
CA VAL A 292 -34.25 10.42 9.46
C VAL A 292 -34.23 8.91 9.23
N LEU A 293 -35.06 8.19 9.99
CA LEU A 293 -35.45 6.82 9.67
C LEU A 293 -36.26 6.85 8.36
N LEU A 294 -35.66 6.35 7.28
CA LEU A 294 -36.33 6.26 5.98
C LEU A 294 -37.39 5.17 6.01
N TRP A 295 -37.04 4.02 6.57
CA TRP A 295 -37.95 2.90 6.76
C TRP A 295 -37.43 1.94 7.84
N LYS A 296 -38.37 1.24 8.47
CA LYS A 296 -38.15 0.09 9.36
C LYS A 296 -39.04 -1.04 8.87
N THR A 297 -38.47 -2.21 8.60
CA THR A 297 -39.27 -3.35 8.15
C THR A 297 -40.14 -3.86 9.30
N PRO A 298 -41.37 -4.34 9.02
CA PRO A 298 -42.06 -5.18 9.98
C PRO A 298 -41.22 -6.42 10.31
N GLU A 299 -41.42 -6.97 11.51
CA GLU A 299 -40.82 -8.23 11.95
C GLU A 299 -41.01 -9.34 10.88
N ASP A 300 -39.99 -10.17 10.71
CA ASP A 300 -39.91 -11.30 9.75
C ASP A 300 -40.06 -10.93 8.26
N THR A 301 -40.09 -9.63 7.92
CA THR A 301 -40.19 -9.20 6.52
C THR A 301 -38.88 -9.42 5.76
N ILE A 302 -37.76 -9.15 6.43
CA ILE A 302 -36.40 -9.51 6.04
C ILE A 302 -35.81 -10.26 7.24
N PRO A 303 -36.02 -11.59 7.32
CA PRO A 303 -35.55 -12.39 8.44
C PRO A 303 -34.03 -12.43 8.53
N GLY A 304 -33.54 -12.66 9.75
CA GLY A 304 -32.12 -12.71 10.07
C GLY A 304 -31.41 -11.36 10.05
N ILE A 305 -30.11 -11.37 9.79
CA ILE A 305 -29.24 -10.19 9.75
C ILE A 305 -28.88 -9.79 8.33
N VAL A 306 -29.04 -8.50 8.02
CA VAL A 306 -28.52 -7.92 6.77
C VAL A 306 -27.04 -7.58 6.95
N GLU A 307 -26.18 -8.22 6.16
CA GLU A 307 -24.73 -8.06 6.25
C GLU A 307 -24.14 -7.20 5.12
N GLN A 308 -24.85 -7.05 4.00
CA GLN A 308 -24.38 -6.24 2.88
C GLN A 308 -25.53 -5.46 2.24
N VAL A 309 -25.23 -4.22 1.82
CA VAL A 309 -26.09 -3.39 1.00
C VAL A 309 -25.29 -2.90 -0.21
N ILE A 310 -25.80 -3.16 -1.41
CA ILE A 310 -25.18 -2.76 -2.68
C ILE A 310 -26.15 -1.86 -3.46
N ASP A 311 -25.75 -0.62 -3.74
CA ASP A 311 -26.52 0.29 -4.59
C ASP A 311 -26.60 -0.24 -6.02
N VAL A 312 -27.80 -0.47 -6.53
CA VAL A 312 -28.05 -0.91 -7.91
C VAL A 312 -28.78 0.14 -8.75
N GLY A 313 -28.83 1.39 -8.27
CA GLY A 313 -29.39 2.53 -8.98
C GLY A 313 -30.91 2.62 -8.92
N ASN A 314 -31.43 3.74 -9.43
CA ASN A 314 -32.88 4.06 -9.46
C ASN A 314 -33.55 3.96 -8.08
N ASP A 315 -32.88 4.44 -7.03
CA ASP A 315 -33.31 4.33 -5.63
C ASP A 315 -33.50 2.88 -5.15
N ASN A 316 -32.73 1.92 -5.67
CA ASN A 316 -32.78 0.52 -5.22
C ASN A 316 -31.41 0.04 -4.75
N ALA A 317 -31.44 -0.84 -3.75
CA ALA A 317 -30.27 -1.57 -3.30
C ALA A 317 -30.58 -3.08 -3.20
N LEU A 318 -29.53 -3.89 -3.33
CA LEU A 318 -29.56 -5.29 -2.95
C LEU A 318 -29.15 -5.42 -1.48
N LEU A 319 -29.99 -6.08 -0.69
CA LEU A 319 -29.73 -6.42 0.70
C LEU A 319 -29.46 -7.92 0.79
N PHE A 320 -28.39 -8.29 1.47
CA PHE A 320 -27.95 -9.67 1.64
C PHE A 320 -28.21 -10.07 3.08
N ALA A 321 -29.25 -10.89 3.28
CA ALA A 321 -29.66 -11.33 4.61
C ALA A 321 -29.30 -12.79 4.84
N TYR A 322 -28.84 -13.07 6.05
CA TYR A 322 -28.52 -14.40 6.55
C TYR A 322 -29.37 -14.66 7.79
N ASP A 323 -30.14 -15.73 7.74
CA ASP A 323 -30.97 -16.25 8.82
C ASP A 323 -30.47 -17.66 9.20
N ASP A 324 -30.92 -18.21 10.32
CA ASP A 324 -30.56 -19.54 10.86
C ASP A 324 -30.65 -20.66 9.81
N HIS A 325 -31.54 -20.49 8.82
CA HIS A 325 -31.82 -21.52 7.84
C HIS A 325 -31.68 -21.07 6.39
N ASP A 326 -31.57 -19.77 6.11
CA ASP A 326 -31.71 -19.24 4.76
C ASP A 326 -30.67 -18.12 4.48
N ALA A 327 -30.12 -18.11 3.27
CA ALA A 327 -29.33 -16.99 2.74
C ALA A 327 -30.07 -16.38 1.54
N THR A 328 -30.55 -15.15 1.69
CA THR A 328 -31.50 -14.52 0.78
C THR A 328 -31.04 -13.13 0.34
N VAL A 329 -31.26 -12.84 -0.95
CA VAL A 329 -31.04 -11.51 -1.54
C VAL A 329 -32.39 -10.82 -1.72
N TYR A 330 -32.47 -9.57 -1.30
CA TYR A 330 -33.65 -8.72 -1.45
C TYR A 330 -33.30 -7.52 -2.32
N LYS A 331 -34.18 -7.16 -3.26
CA LYS A 331 -34.11 -5.84 -3.89
C LYS A 331 -35.09 -4.91 -3.19
N VAL A 332 -34.57 -3.86 -2.57
CA VAL A 332 -35.35 -2.94 -1.75
C VAL A 332 -35.21 -1.53 -2.29
N ASN A 333 -36.32 -0.80 -2.33
CA ASN A 333 -36.30 0.62 -2.61
C ASN A 333 -35.73 1.37 -1.40
N THR A 334 -34.59 2.05 -1.57
CA THR A 334 -33.84 2.68 -0.48
C THR A 334 -34.59 3.81 0.20
N LYS A 335 -35.57 4.43 -0.48
CA LYS A 335 -36.40 5.52 0.06
C LYS A 335 -37.60 5.04 0.88
N THR A 336 -38.16 3.89 0.53
CA THR A 336 -39.47 3.43 1.08
C THR A 336 -39.40 2.12 1.83
N GLY A 337 -38.35 1.33 1.66
CA GLY A 337 -38.24 -0.03 2.22
C GLY A 337 -39.08 -1.05 1.47
N ALA A 338 -39.76 -0.67 0.37
CA ALA A 338 -40.56 -1.58 -0.42
C ALA A 338 -39.68 -2.65 -1.07
N ILE A 339 -39.98 -3.92 -0.80
CA ILE A 339 -39.30 -5.06 -1.40
C ILE A 339 -39.90 -5.28 -2.79
N ALA A 340 -39.08 -5.06 -3.82
CA ALA A 340 -39.47 -5.33 -5.21
C ALA A 340 -39.54 -6.85 -5.46
N TRP A 341 -38.53 -7.58 -4.98
CA TRP A 341 -38.48 -9.04 -5.02
C TRP A 341 -37.49 -9.57 -3.96
N LYS A 342 -37.60 -10.86 -3.66
CA LYS A 342 -36.64 -11.60 -2.84
C LYS A 342 -36.26 -12.92 -3.51
N ARG A 343 -35.01 -13.35 -3.32
CA ARG A 343 -34.46 -14.57 -3.89
C ARG A 343 -33.67 -15.34 -2.84
N LEU A 344 -34.23 -16.47 -2.41
CA LEU A 344 -33.51 -17.45 -1.62
C LEU A 344 -32.44 -18.11 -2.50
N LEU A 345 -31.18 -18.07 -2.09
CA LEU A 345 -30.06 -18.69 -2.80
C LEU A 345 -29.57 -19.97 -2.12
N PHE A 346 -29.50 -20.00 -0.79
CA PHE A 346 -29.04 -21.17 -0.03
C PHE A 346 -29.88 -21.46 1.20
N ARG A 347 -29.87 -22.74 1.61
CA ARG A 347 -30.34 -23.17 2.92
C ARG A 347 -29.16 -23.55 3.80
N GLN A 348 -29.21 -23.21 5.08
CA GLN A 348 -28.15 -23.42 6.07
C GLN A 348 -28.60 -24.38 7.18
N ARG A 349 -27.65 -25.09 7.79
CA ARG A 349 -27.92 -26.14 8.79
C ARG A 349 -27.77 -25.69 10.24
N SER A 350 -27.03 -24.62 10.50
CA SER A 350 -26.66 -24.14 11.83
C SER A 350 -27.33 -22.82 12.15
N ASP A 351 -27.76 -22.68 13.41
CA ASP A 351 -28.23 -21.42 13.97
C ASP A 351 -27.15 -20.34 13.76
N LEU A 352 -27.56 -19.17 13.28
CA LEU A 352 -26.70 -18.02 13.11
C LEU A 352 -26.33 -17.51 14.50
N GLU A 353 -25.16 -17.91 15.02
CA GLU A 353 -24.60 -17.27 16.21
C GLU A 353 -24.07 -15.89 15.83
N THR A 354 -24.93 -14.89 15.97
CA THR A 354 -24.57 -13.48 15.87
C THR A 354 -23.53 -13.21 16.97
N GLY A 355 -22.27 -12.98 16.57
CA GLY A 355 -21.09 -12.93 17.47
C GLY A 355 -21.07 -11.78 18.50
N HIS A 356 -22.25 -11.20 18.78
CA HIS A 356 -22.54 -10.12 19.70
C HIS A 356 -23.23 -10.59 20.99
N LYS A 357 -23.73 -11.83 21.06
CA LYS A 357 -24.61 -12.28 22.18
C LYS A 357 -23.97 -12.42 23.57
N GLU A 358 -22.73 -11.99 23.82
CA GLU A 358 -22.21 -11.85 25.19
C GLU A 358 -21.40 -10.55 25.42
N GLY A 359 -22.11 -9.49 25.85
CA GLY A 359 -21.87 -8.92 27.18
C GLY A 359 -20.63 -8.04 27.43
N SER A 360 -20.21 -7.16 26.51
CA SER A 360 -19.70 -5.84 26.91
C SER A 360 -19.64 -4.84 25.75
N LYS A 361 -20.07 -3.59 26.03
CA LYS A 361 -19.95 -2.41 25.16
C LYS A 361 -18.55 -2.25 24.55
N PHE A 362 -17.53 -2.67 25.29
CA PHE A 362 -16.13 -2.66 24.92
C PHE A 362 -15.77 -3.68 23.82
N GLY A 363 -16.42 -4.84 23.78
CA GLY A 363 -16.17 -5.89 22.79
C GLY A 363 -16.69 -5.56 21.39
N ALA A 364 -17.88 -4.97 21.30
CA ALA A 364 -18.44 -4.46 20.03
C ALA A 364 -17.60 -3.29 19.49
N MET A 365 -17.20 -2.37 20.38
CA MET A 365 -16.31 -1.26 20.08
C MET A 365 -14.95 -1.73 19.53
N LEU A 366 -14.25 -2.64 20.23
CA LEU A 366 -12.95 -3.18 19.79
C LEU A 366 -13.03 -3.91 18.46
N LYS A 367 -14.13 -4.60 18.16
CA LYS A 367 -14.28 -5.33 16.90
C LYS A 367 -14.56 -4.40 15.72
N SER A 368 -15.39 -3.36 15.90
CA SER A 368 -15.58 -2.32 14.87
C SER A 368 -14.27 -1.58 14.55
N LEU A 369 -13.46 -1.31 15.59
CA LEU A 369 -12.15 -0.69 15.48
C LEU A 369 -11.17 -1.59 14.70
N ALA A 370 -11.14 -2.89 15.02
CA ALA A 370 -10.28 -3.86 14.36
C ALA A 370 -10.68 -4.16 12.90
N VAL A 371 -11.97 -4.04 12.54
CA VAL A 371 -12.40 -4.04 11.13
C VAL A 371 -11.82 -2.84 10.39
N SER A 372 -11.97 -1.65 10.96
CA SER A 372 -11.42 -0.43 10.35
C SER A 372 -9.90 -0.53 10.20
N MET A 373 -9.21 -1.20 11.12
CA MET A 373 -7.78 -1.55 11.00
C MET A 373 -7.50 -2.50 9.83
N LEU A 374 -8.20 -3.64 9.74
CA LEU A 374 -7.97 -4.65 8.71
C LEU A 374 -8.38 -4.21 7.31
N THR A 375 -9.43 -3.40 7.17
CA THR A 375 -9.85 -2.84 5.88
C THR A 375 -8.76 -1.93 5.31
N ASN A 376 -8.09 -1.16 6.16
CA ASN A 376 -6.94 -0.36 5.77
C ASN A 376 -5.68 -1.21 5.49
N MET A 377 -5.53 -2.39 6.11
CA MET A 377 -4.46 -3.34 5.79
C MET A 377 -4.67 -4.09 4.47
N VAL A 378 -5.90 -4.47 4.13
CA VAL A 378 -6.23 -5.27 2.92
C VAL A 378 -6.29 -4.40 1.65
N MET A 379 -6.55 -3.11 1.78
CA MET A 379 -6.69 -2.16 0.66
C MET A 379 -5.37 -1.50 0.22
N GLY A 380 -4.23 -1.88 0.81
CA GLY A 380 -2.91 -1.47 0.32
C GLY A 380 -2.41 -2.39 -0.79
N PRO A 381 -1.82 -1.88 -1.89
CA PRO A 381 -0.95 -2.71 -2.72
C PRO A 381 0.18 -3.27 -1.84
N ALA A 382 0.36 -4.58 -1.89
CA ALA A 382 1.33 -5.36 -1.11
C ALA A 382 2.82 -5.03 -1.42
N ASN A 383 3.13 -3.90 -2.05
CA ASN A 383 4.48 -3.52 -2.39
C ASN A 383 4.91 -2.22 -1.70
N ARG A 384 5.76 -2.44 -0.68
CA ARG A 384 6.83 -1.58 -0.14
C ARG A 384 6.48 -0.34 0.69
N SER A 385 7.11 -0.34 1.87
CA SER A 385 7.47 0.79 2.75
C SER A 385 6.32 1.61 3.35
N GLY A 386 6.00 1.32 4.62
CA GLY A 386 5.36 2.30 5.50
C GLY A 386 4.30 1.81 6.48
N MET A 387 4.36 0.57 6.98
CA MET A 387 3.50 0.16 8.11
C MET A 387 4.16 0.56 9.44
N ARG A 388 3.59 1.52 10.17
CA ARG A 388 3.94 1.77 11.58
C ARG A 388 2.73 1.44 12.46
N TYR A 389 2.91 0.46 13.35
CA TYR A 389 1.94 0.07 14.38
C TYR A 389 2.04 1.06 15.55
N ASP A 390 0.98 1.81 15.82
CA ASP A 390 0.87 2.64 17.02
C ASP A 390 0.21 1.81 18.14
N GLY A 391 1.03 1.31 19.06
CA GLY A 391 0.57 0.51 20.21
C GLY A 391 -0.34 1.26 21.21
N SER A 392 -0.54 2.57 21.04
CA SER A 392 -1.46 3.36 21.86
C SER A 392 -2.86 3.54 21.25
N SER A 393 -3.01 3.30 19.94
CA SER A 393 -4.29 3.33 19.21
C SER A 393 -4.68 1.98 18.59
N GLY A 394 -3.74 1.04 18.52
CA GLY A 394 -3.86 -0.27 17.88
C GLY A 394 -3.80 -0.23 16.34
N LEU A 395 -3.63 0.95 15.73
CA LEU A 395 -3.75 1.16 14.27
C LEU A 395 -2.42 0.94 13.53
N TYR A 396 -2.52 0.41 12.31
CA TYR A 396 -1.44 0.45 11.30
C TYR A 396 -1.67 1.62 10.34
N THR A 397 -0.62 2.39 10.03
CA THR A 397 -0.63 3.51 9.06
C THR A 397 -0.22 3.03 7.66
N TYR A 398 -0.72 3.66 6.59
CA TYR A 398 -0.40 3.34 5.18
C TYR A 398 0.04 4.58 4.38
N TYR A 399 1.03 4.40 3.49
CA TYR A 399 1.58 5.40 2.56
C TYR A 399 1.10 5.15 1.12
N HIS A 400 0.60 6.21 0.46
CA HIS A 400 0.29 6.37 -0.98
C HIS A 400 -0.83 5.53 -1.65
N ASP A 401 -1.86 6.22 -2.17
CA ASP A 401 -2.39 5.96 -3.54
C ASP A 401 -3.12 7.23 -4.08
N PRO A 402 -2.68 7.85 -5.20
CA PRO A 402 -3.17 9.14 -5.71
C PRO A 402 -4.28 9.10 -6.78
N PHE A 403 -5.14 8.06 -6.87
CA PHE A 403 -6.09 7.95 -8.00
C PHE A 403 -7.60 7.81 -7.63
N GLY A 404 -8.40 8.82 -8.01
CA GLY A 404 -9.72 8.75 -8.66
C GLY A 404 -10.99 8.29 -7.90
N SER A 405 -12.11 9.00 -8.13
CA SER A 405 -13.46 8.81 -7.55
C SER A 405 -14.13 7.43 -7.78
N SER A 406 -13.65 6.63 -8.74
CA SER A 406 -14.12 5.24 -8.94
C SER A 406 -13.69 4.29 -7.82
N ASN A 407 -12.66 4.65 -7.04
CA ASN A 407 -12.20 3.88 -5.88
C ASN A 407 -12.99 4.16 -4.60
N ALA A 408 -13.79 5.25 -4.53
CA ALA A 408 -14.68 5.48 -3.41
C ALA A 408 -15.72 4.36 -3.31
N ARG A 409 -16.36 3.98 -4.42
CA ARG A 409 -17.28 2.83 -4.52
C ARG A 409 -16.66 1.50 -4.11
N ARG A 410 -15.37 1.33 -4.40
CA ARG A 410 -14.62 0.12 -4.05
C ARG A 410 -14.22 0.08 -2.58
N ARG A 411 -13.87 1.23 -1.99
CA ARG A 411 -13.75 1.39 -0.53
C ARG A 411 -15.07 1.10 0.16
N ARG A 412 -16.20 1.60 -0.39
CA ARG A 412 -17.56 1.37 0.13
C ARG A 412 -17.91 -0.13 0.24
N GLU A 413 -17.69 -0.89 -0.84
CA GLU A 413 -18.00 -2.31 -0.89
C GLU A 413 -17.01 -3.14 -0.05
N ALA A 414 -15.72 -2.82 -0.08
CA ALA A 414 -14.69 -3.51 0.70
C ALA A 414 -14.84 -3.28 2.22
N MET A 415 -15.26 -2.09 2.67
CA MET A 415 -15.56 -1.82 4.09
C MET A 415 -16.71 -2.70 4.60
N ASN A 416 -17.78 -2.83 3.81
CA ASN A 416 -18.92 -3.70 4.16
C ASN A 416 -18.47 -5.18 4.24
N SER A 417 -17.68 -5.65 3.28
CA SER A 417 -17.17 -7.03 3.26
C SER A 417 -16.13 -7.33 4.35
N ALA A 418 -15.25 -6.39 4.68
CA ALA A 418 -14.23 -6.53 5.73
C ALA A 418 -14.85 -6.55 7.13
N TYR A 419 -15.89 -5.73 7.36
CA TYR A 419 -16.69 -5.74 8.60
C TYR A 419 -17.33 -7.09 8.85
N ASN A 420 -17.86 -7.69 7.79
CA ASN A 420 -18.37 -9.05 7.81
C ASN A 420 -17.26 -10.05 8.18
N SER A 421 -16.08 -10.00 7.57
CA SER A 421 -15.02 -11.00 7.82
C SER A 421 -14.51 -11.09 9.27
N PHE A 422 -14.46 -9.96 9.99
CA PHE A 422 -13.86 -9.89 11.33
C PHE A 422 -14.85 -10.21 12.45
N LEU A 423 -16.09 -9.71 12.37
CA LEU A 423 -17.16 -10.11 13.28
C LEU A 423 -17.57 -11.56 13.06
N SER A 424 -17.34 -12.09 11.85
CA SER A 424 -17.65 -13.46 11.48
C SER A 424 -16.57 -14.49 11.79
N GLN A 425 -15.47 -14.13 12.47
CA GLN A 425 -14.37 -15.07 12.76
C GLN A 425 -14.76 -16.29 13.62
N LYS A 426 -15.92 -16.25 14.29
CA LYS A 426 -16.51 -17.40 14.99
C LYS A 426 -17.79 -17.94 14.34
N LYS A 427 -18.24 -17.36 13.22
CA LYS A 427 -19.46 -17.76 12.54
C LYS A 427 -19.19 -19.01 11.69
N GLU A 428 -19.94 -20.06 11.93
CA GLU A 428 -20.07 -21.16 10.97
C GLU A 428 -21.24 -20.84 10.03
N THR A 429 -21.04 -19.92 9.07
CA THR A 429 -21.99 -19.79 7.94
C THR A 429 -21.64 -20.81 6.87
N GLU A 430 -22.63 -21.56 6.39
CA GLU A 430 -22.47 -22.51 5.29
C GLU A 430 -22.71 -21.85 3.93
N ALA A 431 -22.97 -20.54 3.88
CA ALA A 431 -23.28 -19.79 2.66
C ALA A 431 -22.52 -18.44 2.57
N TYR A 432 -22.22 -18.02 1.34
CA TYR A 432 -21.59 -16.75 1.00
C TYR A 432 -22.22 -16.16 -0.25
N MET A 433 -22.34 -14.84 -0.27
CA MET A 433 -22.83 -14.04 -1.37
C MET A 433 -22.07 -12.71 -1.43
N ASP A 434 -21.62 -12.32 -2.62
CA ASP A 434 -21.03 -11.00 -2.89
C ASP A 434 -21.30 -10.59 -4.35
N VAL A 435 -21.28 -9.29 -4.63
CA VAL A 435 -21.43 -8.75 -5.97
C VAL A 435 -20.04 -8.60 -6.61
N VAL A 436 -19.89 -9.18 -7.80
CA VAL A 436 -18.70 -9.06 -8.63
C VAL A 436 -18.77 -7.76 -9.44
N THR A 437 -19.91 -7.58 -10.12
CA THR A 437 -20.23 -6.37 -10.89
C THR A 437 -21.74 -6.30 -11.09
N HIS A 438 -22.26 -5.13 -11.45
CA HIS A 438 -23.65 -4.98 -11.85
C HIS A 438 -23.85 -3.77 -12.78
N ASN A 439 -24.94 -3.79 -13.53
CA ASN A 439 -25.44 -2.68 -14.34
C ASN A 439 -26.88 -2.34 -13.92
N GLU A 440 -27.63 -1.59 -14.74
CA GLU A 440 -29.02 -1.20 -14.45
C GLU A 440 -30.01 -2.37 -14.46
N SER A 441 -29.67 -3.46 -15.16
CA SER A 441 -30.58 -4.58 -15.44
C SER A 441 -30.15 -5.91 -14.80
N GLU A 442 -28.87 -6.07 -14.46
CA GLU A 442 -28.31 -7.33 -14.00
C GLU A 442 -27.25 -7.11 -12.92
N ALA A 443 -27.19 -8.03 -11.96
CA ALA A 443 -26.07 -8.17 -11.02
C ALA A 443 -25.42 -9.53 -11.18
N ILE A 444 -24.09 -9.55 -11.28
CA ILE A 444 -23.29 -10.76 -11.33
C ILE A 444 -22.71 -10.97 -9.95
N MET A 445 -23.03 -12.11 -9.39
CA MET A 445 -22.76 -12.45 -8.01
C MET A 445 -21.88 -13.68 -7.92
N VAL A 446 -20.90 -13.61 -7.03
CA VAL A 446 -20.16 -14.78 -6.58
C VAL A 446 -20.86 -15.32 -5.34
N VAL A 447 -21.13 -16.61 -5.36
CA VAL A 447 -21.83 -17.26 -4.27
C VAL A 447 -21.22 -18.62 -3.97
N ALA A 448 -21.29 -19.02 -2.71
CA ALA A 448 -20.86 -20.33 -2.26
C ALA A 448 -21.82 -20.87 -1.21
N GLY A 449 -22.00 -22.18 -1.17
CA GLY A 449 -22.71 -22.84 -0.08
C GLY A 449 -23.21 -24.24 -0.40
N ARG A 450 -23.75 -24.93 0.60
CA ARG A 450 -24.32 -26.27 0.43
C ARG A 450 -25.70 -26.20 -0.22
N ALA A 451 -25.79 -26.49 -1.52
CA ALA A 451 -27.08 -26.53 -2.21
C ALA A 451 -27.88 -27.80 -1.84
N TYR A 452 -29.19 -27.62 -1.59
CA TYR A 452 -30.14 -28.68 -1.34
C TYR A 452 -30.70 -29.24 -2.67
N ASP A 453 -30.49 -30.53 -2.94
CA ASP A 453 -31.17 -31.28 -4.02
C ASP A 453 -32.43 -31.96 -3.45
N PRO A 454 -33.65 -31.54 -3.86
CA PRO A 454 -34.89 -32.18 -3.39
C PRO A 454 -35.02 -33.65 -3.80
N ALA A 455 -34.28 -34.11 -4.82
CA ALA A 455 -34.32 -35.47 -5.34
C ALA A 455 -33.36 -36.44 -4.61
N ASN A 456 -32.34 -35.93 -3.94
CA ASN A 456 -31.37 -36.71 -3.15
C ASN A 456 -31.39 -36.23 -1.70
N THR A 457 -31.86 -37.07 -0.78
CA THR A 457 -31.80 -36.82 0.68
C THR A 457 -30.36 -36.79 1.25
N LYS A 458 -29.34 -36.63 0.40
CA LYS A 458 -27.92 -36.51 0.76
C LYS A 458 -27.39 -35.17 0.26
N TRP A 459 -26.78 -34.44 1.18
CA TRP A 459 -26.07 -33.18 0.93
C TRP A 459 -24.70 -33.50 0.32
N SER A 460 -24.43 -33.08 -0.92
CA SER A 460 -23.07 -33.02 -1.47
C SER A 460 -22.45 -31.66 -1.14
N GLY A 461 -21.18 -31.66 -0.73
CA GLY A 461 -20.54 -30.51 -0.10
C GLY A 461 -20.23 -29.30 -0.99
N VAL A 462 -20.62 -29.27 -2.28
CA VAL A 462 -20.10 -28.29 -3.25
C VAL A 462 -21.12 -27.86 -4.33
N ASP A 463 -22.41 -28.16 -4.18
CA ASP A 463 -23.37 -27.99 -5.30
C ASP A 463 -23.85 -26.55 -5.56
N GLY A 464 -23.58 -25.61 -4.65
CA GLY A 464 -24.08 -24.23 -4.69
C GLY A 464 -23.08 -23.17 -5.15
N GLU A 465 -21.79 -23.53 -5.22
CA GLU A 465 -20.73 -22.58 -5.50
C GLU A 465 -20.65 -22.18 -6.97
N GLY A 466 -20.57 -20.88 -7.26
CA GLY A 466 -20.49 -20.40 -8.62
C GLY A 466 -20.75 -18.92 -8.83
N LEU A 467 -20.84 -18.53 -10.10
CA LEU A 467 -21.33 -17.20 -10.50
C LEU A 467 -22.80 -17.25 -10.92
N TYR A 468 -23.59 -16.33 -10.37
CA TYR A 468 -25.00 -16.17 -10.67
C TYR A 468 -25.24 -14.78 -11.23
N THR A 469 -25.90 -14.72 -12.39
CA THR A 469 -26.39 -13.46 -12.94
C THR A 469 -27.86 -13.33 -12.59
N ILE A 470 -28.19 -12.35 -11.75
CA ILE A 470 -29.54 -12.05 -11.29
C ILE A 470 -30.10 -10.90 -12.13
N ASP A 471 -31.29 -11.08 -12.72
CA ASP A 471 -32.06 -10.00 -13.31
C ASP A 471 -32.55 -9.06 -12.20
N LEU A 472 -32.17 -7.78 -12.27
CA LEU A 472 -32.56 -6.81 -11.28
C LEU A 472 -34.04 -6.43 -11.37
N ASN A 473 -34.75 -6.73 -12.45
CA ASN A 473 -36.17 -6.41 -12.59
C ASN A 473 -37.07 -7.33 -11.75
N ASP A 474 -36.81 -8.64 -11.76
CA ASP A 474 -37.67 -9.65 -11.12
C ASP A 474 -36.93 -10.63 -10.19
N GLY A 475 -35.61 -10.47 -10.07
CA GLY A 475 -34.76 -11.31 -9.23
C GLY A 475 -34.53 -12.71 -9.79
N SER A 476 -34.92 -12.99 -11.04
CA SER A 476 -34.69 -14.30 -11.66
C SER A 476 -33.20 -14.53 -11.91
N VAL A 477 -32.75 -15.78 -11.75
CA VAL A 477 -31.39 -16.18 -12.11
C VAL A 477 -31.36 -16.44 -13.61
N LYS A 478 -30.69 -15.56 -14.37
CA LYS A 478 -30.52 -15.70 -15.83
C LYS A 478 -29.52 -16.80 -16.18
N THR A 479 -28.40 -16.81 -15.48
CA THR A 479 -27.33 -17.79 -15.67
C THR A 479 -26.76 -18.19 -14.32
N SER A 480 -26.47 -19.46 -14.15
CA SER A 480 -25.70 -20.00 -13.02
C SER A 480 -24.56 -20.86 -13.55
N THR A 481 -23.34 -20.41 -13.33
CA THR A 481 -22.12 -21.15 -13.69
C THR A 481 -21.55 -21.73 -12.41
N LYS A 482 -21.85 -23.01 -12.17
CA LYS A 482 -21.31 -23.72 -11.00
C LYS A 482 -19.81 -23.91 -11.17
N VAL A 483 -19.04 -23.34 -10.26
CA VAL A 483 -17.58 -23.42 -10.26
C VAL A 483 -17.09 -23.51 -8.83
N ARG A 484 -16.03 -24.28 -8.63
CA ARG A 484 -15.36 -24.38 -7.35
C ARG A 484 -14.27 -23.30 -7.30
N MET A 485 -14.46 -22.29 -6.44
CA MET A 485 -13.58 -21.13 -6.31
C MET A 485 -12.86 -21.13 -4.95
N LEU A 486 -13.51 -21.63 -3.90
CA LEU A 486 -13.04 -21.72 -2.53
C LEU A 486 -12.31 -23.05 -2.30
N ALA A 487 -11.24 -22.98 -1.53
CA ALA A 487 -10.42 -24.14 -1.12
C ALA A 487 -11.25 -25.18 -0.34
N ASP A 488 -10.92 -26.49 -0.46
CA ASP A 488 -11.33 -27.49 0.55
C ASP A 488 -10.54 -27.24 1.84
N LYS A 489 -10.81 -26.13 2.54
CA LYS A 489 -10.34 -25.99 3.92
C LYS A 489 -11.27 -26.83 4.79
N GLY A 490 -10.72 -27.80 5.51
CA GLY A 490 -11.44 -28.45 6.61
C GLY A 490 -11.70 -27.42 7.70
N GLY A 491 -12.84 -26.73 7.65
CA GLY A 491 -13.21 -25.64 8.56
C GLY A 491 -14.39 -24.81 8.04
N SER A 492 -14.80 -23.79 8.79
CA SER A 492 -15.76 -22.79 8.33
C SER A 492 -15.21 -22.01 7.14
N LEU A 493 -16.03 -21.80 6.10
CA LEU A 493 -15.65 -21.06 4.90
C LEU A 493 -15.73 -19.55 5.19
N ASN A 494 -14.69 -18.78 4.85
CA ASN A 494 -14.75 -17.33 4.87
C ASN A 494 -14.20 -16.77 3.55
N ALA A 495 -15.11 -16.52 2.61
CA ALA A 495 -14.76 -16.08 1.26
C ALA A 495 -14.01 -14.74 1.21
N TYR A 496 -14.07 -13.88 2.22
CA TYR A 496 -13.26 -12.65 2.23
C TYR A 496 -11.78 -12.95 2.53
N THR A 497 -11.50 -13.91 3.42
CA THR A 497 -10.13 -14.37 3.68
C THR A 497 -9.64 -15.39 2.65
N ASP A 498 -10.58 -16.11 2.01
CA ASP A 498 -10.29 -17.27 1.17
C ASP A 498 -10.41 -17.01 -0.34
N LEU A 499 -11.07 -15.93 -0.77
CA LEU A 499 -11.18 -15.52 -2.18
C LEU A 499 -10.62 -14.11 -2.36
N LYS A 500 -9.63 -13.96 -3.24
CA LYS A 500 -9.06 -12.64 -3.55
C LYS A 500 -9.72 -12.07 -4.80
N LYS A 501 -10.44 -10.95 -4.64
CA LYS A 501 -11.05 -10.18 -5.73
C LYS A 501 -10.12 -9.06 -6.19
N VAL A 502 -9.80 -8.98 -7.47
CA VAL A 502 -8.95 -7.93 -8.07
C VAL A 502 -9.70 -7.26 -9.21
N GLN A 503 -9.93 -5.96 -9.09
CA GLN A 503 -10.54 -5.14 -10.15
C GLN A 503 -9.46 -4.71 -11.16
N LEU A 504 -9.76 -4.80 -12.45
CA LEU A 504 -8.83 -4.52 -13.54
C LEU A 504 -9.45 -3.42 -14.43
N PRO A 505 -9.26 -2.13 -14.08
CA PRO A 505 -10.03 -1.03 -14.66
C PRO A 505 -9.83 -0.85 -16.16
N ILE A 506 -8.60 -1.01 -16.66
CA ILE A 506 -8.30 -0.89 -18.09
C ILE A 506 -8.92 -2.06 -18.87
N ALA A 507 -8.91 -3.26 -18.28
CA ALA A 507 -9.53 -4.44 -18.88
C ALA A 507 -11.06 -4.47 -18.72
N GLN A 508 -11.64 -3.56 -17.93
CA GLN A 508 -13.05 -3.58 -17.52
C GLN A 508 -13.47 -4.96 -17.01
N ALA A 509 -12.60 -5.57 -16.21
CA ALA A 509 -12.72 -6.95 -15.76
C ALA A 509 -12.61 -7.05 -14.24
N THR A 510 -13.19 -8.12 -13.68
CA THR A 510 -12.97 -8.51 -12.29
C THR A 510 -12.35 -9.90 -12.25
N ALA A 511 -11.20 -10.04 -11.61
CA ALA A 511 -10.59 -11.34 -11.36
C ALA A 511 -10.98 -11.86 -9.96
N LEU A 512 -11.38 -13.12 -9.90
CA LEU A 512 -11.66 -13.88 -8.70
C LEU A 512 -10.59 -14.98 -8.61
N ILE A 513 -9.74 -14.91 -7.60
CA ILE A 513 -8.58 -15.79 -7.44
C ILE A 513 -8.91 -16.80 -6.36
N GLY A 514 -9.08 -18.06 -6.78
CA GLY A 514 -9.28 -19.21 -5.92
C GLY A 514 -7.98 -19.92 -5.53
N LEU A 515 -8.09 -21.17 -5.05
CA LEU A 515 -6.93 -21.97 -4.64
C LEU A 515 -6.10 -22.51 -5.82
N ASN A 516 -6.76 -22.87 -6.93
CA ASN A 516 -6.14 -23.51 -8.10
C ASN A 516 -6.60 -22.88 -9.42
N ASP A 517 -7.55 -21.95 -9.37
CA ASP A 517 -8.19 -21.37 -10.55
C ASP A 517 -8.28 -19.86 -10.40
N ILE A 518 -8.13 -19.17 -11.54
CA ILE A 518 -8.42 -17.74 -11.67
C ILE A 518 -9.63 -17.61 -12.58
N TYR A 519 -10.63 -16.86 -12.14
CA TYR A 519 -11.79 -16.55 -12.93
C TYR A 519 -11.80 -15.08 -13.30
N VAL A 520 -11.83 -14.75 -14.59
CA VAL A 520 -11.87 -13.38 -15.08
C VAL A 520 -13.27 -13.10 -15.63
N GLU A 521 -14.01 -12.28 -14.91
CA GLU A 521 -15.35 -11.82 -15.29
C GLU A 521 -15.24 -10.56 -16.16
N ARG A 522 -15.88 -10.60 -17.34
CA ARG A 522 -16.05 -9.46 -18.24
C ARG A 522 -17.47 -9.43 -18.78
N ASN A 523 -18.25 -8.42 -18.42
CA ASN A 523 -19.59 -8.18 -18.97
C ASN A 523 -20.51 -9.43 -18.91
N GLY A 524 -20.48 -10.17 -17.80
CA GLY A 524 -21.28 -11.38 -17.59
C GLY A 524 -20.71 -12.65 -18.18
N VAL A 525 -19.55 -12.58 -18.84
CA VAL A 525 -18.82 -13.76 -19.32
C VAL A 525 -17.72 -14.08 -18.33
N LEU A 526 -17.70 -15.33 -17.85
CA LEU A 526 -16.67 -15.84 -16.96
C LEU A 526 -15.65 -16.67 -17.74
N GLU A 527 -14.42 -16.18 -17.83
CA GLU A 527 -13.29 -16.95 -18.30
C GLU A 527 -12.68 -17.70 -17.12
N ARG A 528 -12.52 -19.02 -17.23
CA ARG A 528 -11.76 -19.82 -16.25
C ARG A 528 -10.35 -20.06 -16.78
N ILE A 529 -9.36 -19.76 -15.94
CA ILE A 529 -7.96 -20.08 -16.13
C ILE A 529 -7.58 -21.10 -15.06
N SER A 530 -7.36 -22.34 -15.48
CA SER A 530 -7.10 -23.45 -14.55
C SER A 530 -5.63 -23.78 -14.43
N PHE A 531 -5.18 -23.97 -13.19
CA PHE A 531 -3.88 -24.52 -12.82
C PHE A 531 -4.01 -25.96 -12.33
N ASP A 532 -5.12 -26.63 -12.66
CA ASP A 532 -5.44 -28.01 -12.29
C ASP A 532 -5.33 -28.26 -10.77
N LYS A 533 -4.23 -28.89 -10.33
CA LYS A 533 -3.99 -29.23 -8.93
C LYS A 533 -3.01 -28.28 -8.24
N GLU A 534 -2.37 -27.39 -8.98
CA GLU A 534 -1.32 -26.53 -8.46
C GLU A 534 -1.92 -25.44 -7.57
N LYS A 535 -1.32 -25.23 -6.40
CA LYS A 535 -1.74 -24.17 -5.49
C LYS A 535 -1.26 -22.84 -6.03
N ILE A 536 -2.18 -21.91 -6.31
CA ILE A 536 -1.83 -20.58 -6.78
C ILE A 536 -1.65 -19.60 -5.63
N THR A 537 -0.61 -18.77 -5.73
CA THR A 537 -0.29 -17.68 -4.82
C THR A 537 -0.23 -16.39 -5.61
N PHE A 538 -1.11 -15.45 -5.32
CA PHE A 538 -1.10 -14.13 -5.94
C PHE A 538 0.15 -13.33 -5.53
N LEU A 539 0.85 -12.76 -6.51
CA LEU A 539 2.05 -11.95 -6.29
C LEU A 539 1.77 -10.45 -6.43
N ALA A 540 1.18 -10.03 -7.55
CA ALA A 540 0.94 -8.62 -7.85
C ALA A 540 -0.13 -8.42 -8.94
N SER A 541 -0.63 -7.20 -9.08
CA SER A 541 -1.53 -6.80 -10.17
C SER A 541 -1.21 -5.38 -10.66
N THR A 542 -1.51 -5.14 -11.94
CA THR A 542 -1.66 -3.78 -12.51
C THR A 542 -3.12 -3.55 -12.90
N ASP A 543 -3.43 -2.43 -13.55
CA ASP A 543 -4.78 -2.15 -14.07
C ASP A 543 -5.28 -3.16 -15.13
N SER A 544 -4.41 -4.04 -15.62
CA SER A 544 -4.71 -4.96 -16.72
C SER A 544 -3.99 -6.31 -16.68
N THR A 545 -3.12 -6.54 -15.70
CA THR A 545 -2.37 -7.79 -15.59
C THR A 545 -2.37 -8.34 -14.18
N LEU A 546 -2.29 -9.66 -14.06
CA LEU A 546 -2.17 -10.40 -12.81
C LEU A 546 -0.90 -11.24 -12.83
N ALA A 547 -0.12 -11.22 -11.75
CA ALA A 547 1.05 -12.07 -11.59
C ALA A 547 0.85 -13.03 -10.41
N PHE A 548 1.20 -14.30 -10.60
CA PHE A 548 1.03 -15.35 -9.59
C PHE A 548 2.10 -16.44 -9.72
N MET A 549 2.28 -17.17 -8.63
CA MET A 549 3.08 -18.38 -8.54
C MET A 549 2.14 -19.57 -8.42
N ALA A 550 2.28 -20.59 -9.25
CA ALA A 550 1.60 -21.86 -9.15
C ALA A 550 2.60 -22.92 -8.65
N ASP A 551 2.22 -23.64 -7.60
CA ASP A 551 3.03 -24.63 -6.89
C ASP A 551 2.45 -26.03 -7.11
N ASN A 552 3.22 -26.89 -7.76
CA ASN A 552 2.86 -28.29 -8.01
C ASN A 552 3.43 -29.20 -6.91
N ASP A 553 2.85 -29.15 -5.71
CA ASP A 553 3.21 -29.98 -4.56
C ASP A 553 4.73 -29.97 -4.23
N GLU A 554 5.37 -28.80 -4.27
CA GLU A 554 6.81 -28.60 -3.99
C GLU A 554 7.76 -29.28 -5.00
N GLU A 555 7.26 -29.85 -6.11
CA GLU A 555 8.12 -30.38 -7.18
C GLU A 555 8.52 -29.31 -8.20
N LEU A 556 7.68 -28.29 -8.38
CA LEU A 556 7.89 -27.27 -9.38
C LEU A 556 7.09 -26.00 -9.08
N TYR A 557 7.78 -24.86 -9.15
CA TYR A 557 7.22 -23.52 -9.07
C TYR A 557 7.14 -22.90 -10.47
N GLN A 558 5.94 -22.51 -10.88
CA GLN A 558 5.72 -21.78 -12.13
C GLN A 558 5.23 -20.37 -11.83
N TYR A 559 5.81 -19.38 -12.50
CA TYR A 559 5.46 -17.98 -12.32
C TYR A 559 4.84 -17.46 -13.60
N TRP A 560 3.67 -16.86 -13.48
CA TRP A 560 2.80 -16.58 -14.61
C TRP A 560 2.30 -15.15 -14.56
N LEU A 561 2.09 -14.58 -15.76
CA LEU A 561 1.38 -13.33 -15.99
C LEU A 561 0.12 -13.62 -16.81
N VAL A 562 -1.02 -13.18 -16.31
CA VAL A 562 -2.27 -13.14 -17.08
C VAL A 562 -2.48 -11.71 -17.56
N ASP A 563 -2.37 -11.50 -18.87
CA ASP A 563 -2.78 -10.27 -19.54
C ASP A 563 -4.28 -10.33 -19.84
N THR A 564 -5.03 -9.44 -19.18
CA THR A 564 -6.49 -9.39 -19.27
C THR A 564 -7.01 -8.39 -20.30
N LYS A 565 -6.14 -7.73 -21.08
CA LYS A 565 -6.56 -6.83 -22.17
C LYS A 565 -7.23 -7.56 -23.32
N THR A 566 -6.93 -8.84 -23.50
CA THR A 566 -7.52 -9.69 -24.53
C THR A 566 -8.63 -10.56 -23.95
N ASN A 567 -9.55 -11.02 -24.81
CA ASN A 567 -10.53 -12.05 -24.49
C ASN A 567 -10.46 -13.16 -25.55
N PRO A 568 -10.01 -14.39 -25.23
CA PRO A 568 -9.56 -14.84 -23.90
C PRO A 568 -8.30 -14.10 -23.42
N SER A 569 -8.05 -14.14 -22.12
CA SER A 569 -6.84 -13.61 -21.51
C SER A 569 -5.62 -14.33 -22.04
N THR A 570 -4.52 -13.60 -22.22
CA THR A 570 -3.26 -14.21 -22.65
C THR A 570 -2.43 -14.59 -21.44
N LEU A 571 -1.96 -15.82 -21.39
CA LEU A 571 -1.08 -16.32 -20.33
C LEU A 571 0.36 -16.33 -20.82
N HIS A 572 1.25 -15.75 -20.03
CA HIS A 572 2.68 -15.76 -20.23
C HIS A 572 3.34 -16.48 -19.06
N LEU A 573 4.12 -17.54 -19.35
CA LEU A 573 4.98 -18.15 -18.36
C LEU A 573 6.22 -17.25 -18.23
N LEU A 574 6.38 -16.60 -17.08
CA LEU A 574 7.49 -15.71 -16.78
C LEU A 574 8.73 -16.49 -16.37
N ALA A 575 8.54 -17.45 -15.46
CA ALA A 575 9.62 -18.28 -14.96
C ALA A 575 9.13 -19.66 -14.52
N ARG A 576 10.04 -20.63 -14.48
CA ARG A 576 9.83 -21.98 -13.93
C ARG A 576 11.05 -22.36 -13.09
N SER A 577 10.83 -22.94 -11.92
CA SER A 577 11.90 -23.30 -10.99
C SER A 577 11.60 -24.59 -10.22
N ASP A 578 12.62 -25.37 -9.87
CA ASP A 578 12.56 -26.43 -8.86
C ASP A 578 12.45 -25.86 -7.43
N ASP A 579 12.99 -24.66 -7.20
CA ASP A 579 12.92 -23.94 -5.91
C ASP A 579 12.19 -22.59 -6.00
N PRO A 580 11.60 -22.06 -4.91
CA PRO A 580 10.91 -20.77 -4.91
C PRO A 580 11.90 -19.58 -4.82
N ASN A 581 12.71 -19.39 -5.86
CA ASN A 581 13.86 -18.47 -5.88
C ASN A 581 13.65 -17.17 -6.69
N PHE A 582 12.55 -17.02 -7.44
CA PHE A 582 12.29 -15.82 -8.22
C PHE A 582 11.66 -14.70 -7.38
N VAL A 583 12.20 -13.48 -7.50
CA VAL A 583 11.75 -12.28 -6.77
C VAL A 583 11.16 -11.24 -7.73
N PHE A 584 9.89 -10.88 -7.52
CA PHE A 584 9.12 -9.99 -8.41
C PHE A 584 9.10 -8.53 -7.97
N VAL A 585 9.57 -8.22 -6.77
CA VAL A 585 9.43 -6.90 -6.14
C VAL A 585 10.39 -5.89 -6.81
N ASP A 586 9.85 -4.81 -7.36
CA ASP A 586 10.52 -3.63 -8.00
C ASP A 586 11.40 -3.88 -9.21
N THR A 587 11.34 -5.07 -9.82
CA THR A 587 12.30 -5.43 -10.87
C THR A 587 11.72 -6.19 -12.06
N ALA A 588 10.56 -6.83 -11.92
CA ALA A 588 10.01 -7.75 -12.92
C ALA A 588 9.62 -7.07 -14.26
N VAL A 589 10.53 -7.09 -15.23
CA VAL A 589 10.23 -6.85 -16.65
C VAL A 589 10.76 -8.04 -17.44
N PHE A 590 9.88 -9.00 -17.69
CA PHE A 590 10.23 -10.20 -18.43
C PHE A 590 10.10 -9.96 -19.94
N VAL A 591 11.21 -10.08 -20.65
CA VAL A 591 11.25 -10.11 -22.12
C VAL A 591 11.41 -11.53 -22.67
N GLN A 592 11.67 -12.49 -21.79
CA GLN A 592 11.90 -13.91 -22.08
C GLN A 592 11.40 -14.75 -20.89
N THR A 593 11.14 -16.04 -21.12
CA THR A 593 10.81 -17.00 -20.05
C THR A 593 12.09 -17.57 -19.47
N LEU A 594 12.21 -17.61 -18.15
CA LEU A 594 13.37 -18.17 -17.46
C LEU A 594 13.05 -19.56 -16.90
N GLN A 595 13.99 -20.50 -17.01
CA GLN A 595 13.90 -21.78 -16.29
C GLN A 595 15.16 -22.00 -15.46
N PHE A 596 14.98 -22.24 -14.17
CA PHE A 596 16.02 -22.69 -13.25
C PHE A 596 15.71 -24.12 -12.80
N SER A 597 16.61 -25.07 -13.04
CA SER A 597 16.39 -26.47 -12.66
C SER A 597 17.73 -27.16 -12.58
N ASP A 598 17.95 -27.97 -11.54
CA ASP A 598 19.21 -28.70 -11.33
C ASP A 598 20.43 -27.76 -11.50
N TYR A 599 20.38 -26.60 -10.83
CA TYR A 599 21.41 -25.54 -10.91
C TYR A 599 21.74 -25.04 -12.32
N THR A 600 20.87 -25.27 -13.30
CA THR A 600 21.02 -24.76 -14.67
C THR A 600 20.00 -23.66 -14.92
N LEU A 601 20.46 -22.49 -15.37
CA LEU A 601 19.59 -21.37 -15.76
C LEU A 601 19.51 -21.26 -17.28
N THR A 602 18.29 -21.19 -17.81
CA THR A 602 18.04 -21.08 -19.24
C THR A 602 17.07 -19.95 -19.55
N GLY A 603 17.33 -19.23 -20.64
CA GLY A 603 16.43 -18.21 -21.17
C GLY A 603 15.80 -18.70 -22.46
N HIS A 604 14.47 -18.61 -22.54
CA HIS A 604 13.67 -19.05 -23.66
C HIS A 604 12.89 -17.87 -24.26
N PRO A 605 12.56 -17.88 -25.56
CA PRO A 605 11.55 -16.97 -26.08
C PRO A 605 10.30 -17.04 -25.20
N MET A 606 9.63 -15.90 -24.97
CA MET A 606 8.46 -15.83 -24.10
C MET A 606 7.44 -16.93 -24.45
N ALA A 607 7.22 -17.83 -23.49
CA ALA A 607 6.33 -18.96 -23.64
C ALA A 607 4.90 -18.54 -23.29
N ASN A 608 3.99 -18.77 -24.24
CA ASN A 608 2.57 -18.46 -24.09
C ASN A 608 1.77 -19.76 -24.21
N GLY A 609 0.78 -19.94 -23.36
CA GLY A 609 -0.05 -21.14 -23.37
C GLY A 609 -0.75 -21.38 -22.04
N SER A 610 -1.45 -22.49 -21.95
CA SER A 610 -2.14 -22.92 -20.74
C SER A 610 -1.20 -23.67 -19.79
N PRO A 611 -1.41 -23.61 -18.45
CA PRO A 611 -0.49 -24.20 -17.47
C PRO A 611 -0.18 -25.68 -17.66
N GLY A 612 -1.19 -26.48 -18.04
CA GLY A 612 -1.03 -27.92 -18.27
C GLY A 612 -0.36 -28.33 -19.61
N ASP A 613 -0.29 -27.42 -20.58
CA ASP A 613 0.17 -27.72 -21.95
C ASP A 613 1.41 -26.91 -22.37
N ILE A 614 2.02 -26.18 -21.45
CA ILE A 614 3.10 -25.27 -21.79
C ILE A 614 4.37 -26.05 -22.15
N ILE A 615 4.82 -25.87 -23.40
CA ILE A 615 6.09 -26.39 -23.89
C ILE A 615 7.03 -25.21 -24.05
N LEU A 616 8.14 -25.23 -23.31
CA LEU A 616 9.17 -24.22 -23.47
C LEU A 616 9.81 -24.35 -24.87
N PRO A 617 9.92 -23.25 -25.64
CA PRO A 617 10.69 -23.28 -26.88
C PRO A 617 12.16 -23.62 -26.61
N SER A 618 12.94 -23.91 -27.65
CA SER A 618 14.38 -24.14 -27.45
C SER A 618 15.05 -22.92 -26.77
N PRO A 619 16.00 -23.16 -25.84
CA PRO A 619 16.67 -22.07 -25.13
C PRO A 619 17.44 -21.17 -26.11
N ILE A 620 17.37 -19.86 -25.88
CA ILE A 620 18.19 -18.84 -26.55
C ILE A 620 19.62 -18.90 -26.00
N TRP A 621 19.73 -19.13 -24.69
CA TRP A 621 20.99 -19.25 -23.97
C TRP A 621 20.83 -20.16 -22.75
N THR A 622 21.97 -20.66 -22.27
CA THR A 622 22.08 -21.58 -21.14
C THR A 622 23.30 -21.21 -20.31
N ILE A 623 23.12 -21.15 -19.00
CA ILE A 623 24.18 -21.09 -17.99
C ILE A 623 24.15 -22.44 -17.26
N THR A 624 25.21 -23.23 -17.42
CA THR A 624 25.30 -24.58 -16.85
C THR A 624 25.65 -24.54 -15.36
N GLU A 625 25.44 -25.66 -14.66
CA GLU A 625 25.88 -25.85 -13.25
C GLU A 625 27.36 -25.47 -13.07
N ASP A 626 28.27 -25.98 -13.92
CA ASP A 626 29.70 -25.61 -13.86
C ASP A 626 29.93 -24.08 -13.94
N GLN A 627 29.15 -23.36 -14.74
CA GLN A 627 29.27 -21.91 -14.86
C GLN A 627 28.65 -21.19 -13.65
N MET A 628 27.59 -21.74 -13.05
CA MET A 628 27.01 -21.23 -11.81
C MET A 628 27.97 -21.42 -10.63
N ASP A 629 28.67 -22.54 -10.58
CA ASP A 629 29.71 -22.83 -9.58
C ASP A 629 30.90 -21.89 -9.73
N GLU A 630 31.34 -21.63 -10.97
CA GLU A 630 32.37 -20.61 -11.27
C GLU A 630 31.95 -19.20 -10.84
N MET A 631 30.64 -18.93 -10.72
CA MET A 631 30.14 -17.65 -10.23
C MET A 631 30.19 -17.50 -8.71
N GLU A 632 30.46 -18.59 -7.96
CA GLU A 632 30.57 -18.60 -6.50
C GLU A 632 29.37 -17.93 -5.82
N LEU A 633 28.15 -18.17 -6.33
CA LEU A 633 26.94 -17.49 -5.85
C LEU A 633 26.51 -17.95 -4.44
N GLY A 634 26.87 -19.16 -4.02
CA GLY A 634 26.21 -19.81 -2.90
C GLY A 634 24.74 -20.13 -3.22
N ARG A 635 23.84 -20.12 -2.22
CA ARG A 635 22.41 -20.43 -2.46
C ARG A 635 21.65 -19.23 -3.03
N LEU A 636 20.82 -19.49 -4.04
CA LEU A 636 19.86 -18.52 -4.60
C LEU A 636 18.48 -18.57 -3.94
N THR A 637 18.22 -19.61 -3.15
CA THR A 637 16.92 -19.88 -2.50
C THR A 637 16.86 -19.27 -1.10
N LYS A 638 15.69 -18.82 -0.68
CA LYS A 638 15.49 -18.07 0.56
C LYS A 638 14.57 -18.77 1.57
N ASN A 639 14.87 -18.60 2.87
CA ASN A 639 13.92 -18.77 3.98
C ASN A 639 12.72 -17.81 3.82
N LEU A 640 11.50 -18.32 3.69
CA LEU A 640 10.26 -17.60 3.29
C LEU A 640 9.74 -16.49 4.25
N GLY A 641 10.60 -15.74 4.94
CA GLY A 641 10.21 -14.59 5.75
C GLY A 641 9.87 -13.34 4.91
N PRO A 642 8.83 -12.57 5.24
CA PRO A 642 8.43 -11.36 4.49
C PRO A 642 9.49 -10.23 4.47
N ASN A 643 10.51 -10.29 5.33
CA ASN A 643 11.56 -9.25 5.45
C ASN A 643 12.81 -9.49 4.60
N ASP A 644 12.88 -10.60 3.88
CA ASP A 644 14.17 -11.20 3.53
C ASP A 644 14.39 -11.25 1.98
N ALA A 645 13.76 -10.33 1.24
CA ALA A 645 13.76 -10.29 -0.25
C ALA A 645 15.04 -9.69 -0.84
N ILE A 646 16.21 -10.04 -0.29
CA ILE A 646 17.52 -9.55 -0.74
C ILE A 646 18.11 -10.53 -1.76
N GLN A 647 18.04 -11.83 -1.47
CA GLN A 647 18.49 -12.91 -2.35
C GLN A 647 17.41 -13.36 -3.34
N GLY A 648 17.84 -14.06 -4.38
CA GLY A 648 16.99 -14.67 -5.41
C GLY A 648 17.31 -14.22 -6.83
N ILE A 649 16.51 -14.74 -7.77
CA ILE A 649 16.60 -14.47 -9.20
C ILE A 649 15.67 -13.31 -9.55
N ARG A 650 16.20 -12.26 -10.18
CA ARG A 650 15.44 -11.07 -10.61
C ARG A 650 15.61 -10.84 -12.10
N ALA A 651 14.51 -10.79 -12.83
CA ALA A 651 14.52 -10.51 -14.26
C ALA A 651 14.20 -9.03 -14.53
N THR A 652 15.01 -8.36 -15.34
CA THR A 652 14.78 -6.99 -15.81
C THR A 652 14.81 -6.91 -17.34
N LYS A 653 14.51 -5.71 -17.86
CA LYS A 653 14.64 -5.40 -19.28
C LYS A 653 16.08 -5.47 -19.81
N ASP A 654 17.08 -5.47 -18.92
CA ASP A 654 18.50 -5.39 -19.27
C ASP A 654 19.22 -6.74 -19.04
N GLY A 655 18.64 -7.65 -18.25
CA GLY A 655 19.21 -8.97 -17.98
C GLY A 655 18.56 -9.69 -16.80
N THR A 656 19.20 -10.74 -16.32
CA THR A 656 18.79 -11.55 -15.16
C THR A 656 19.85 -11.47 -14.07
N TYR A 657 19.46 -11.02 -12.88
CA TYR A 657 20.32 -10.95 -11.71
C TYR A 657 20.15 -12.18 -10.85
N LEU A 658 21.28 -12.75 -10.43
CA LEU A 658 21.36 -13.89 -9.53
C LEU A 658 21.97 -13.37 -8.23
N MET A 659 21.15 -13.13 -7.21
CA MET A 659 21.60 -12.60 -5.93
C MET A 659 21.71 -13.75 -4.94
N GLY A 660 22.89 -14.32 -4.80
CA GLY A 660 23.16 -15.48 -3.94
C GLY A 660 23.62 -15.09 -2.53
N GLU A 661 24.09 -16.09 -1.77
CA GLU A 661 24.68 -15.93 -0.42
C GLU A 661 26.06 -15.26 -0.45
N ASP A 662 26.86 -15.50 -1.49
CA ASP A 662 28.26 -15.07 -1.50
C ASP A 662 28.57 -14.09 -2.64
N ALA A 663 27.74 -14.07 -3.69
CA ALA A 663 27.92 -13.17 -4.82
C ALA A 663 26.61 -12.74 -5.49
N ILE A 664 26.70 -11.67 -6.27
CA ILE A 664 25.70 -11.22 -7.23
C ILE A 664 26.25 -11.48 -8.62
N ALA A 665 25.46 -12.10 -9.49
CA ALA A 665 25.76 -12.18 -10.92
C ALA A 665 24.73 -11.47 -11.78
N LEU A 666 25.15 -11.03 -12.96
CA LEU A 666 24.27 -10.63 -14.06
C LEU A 666 24.47 -11.60 -15.22
N VAL A 667 23.37 -12.06 -15.79
CA VAL A 667 23.30 -12.74 -17.08
C VAL A 667 22.57 -11.84 -18.07
N SER A 668 23.21 -11.42 -19.16
CA SER A 668 22.55 -10.61 -20.20
C SER A 668 21.41 -11.37 -20.86
N LEU A 669 20.52 -10.63 -21.53
CA LEU A 669 19.38 -11.22 -22.26
C LEU A 669 19.77 -12.25 -23.34
N ASP A 670 21.00 -12.22 -23.84
CA ASP A 670 21.52 -13.19 -24.80
C ASP A 670 22.45 -14.24 -24.18
N GLY A 671 22.61 -14.22 -22.85
CA GLY A 671 23.47 -15.10 -22.07
C GLY A 671 24.96 -15.05 -22.41
N LYS A 672 25.39 -14.12 -23.28
CA LYS A 672 26.81 -13.97 -23.63
C LYS A 672 27.60 -13.23 -22.59
N CYS A 673 26.91 -12.47 -21.76
CA CYS A 673 27.52 -11.62 -20.79
C CYS A 673 27.20 -12.09 -19.39
N VAL A 674 28.27 -12.45 -18.69
CA VAL A 674 28.23 -12.90 -17.32
C VAL A 674 29.31 -12.17 -16.55
N TRP A 675 28.93 -11.51 -15.47
CA TRP A 675 29.87 -11.01 -14.47
C TRP A 675 29.37 -11.37 -13.09
N THR A 676 30.29 -11.45 -12.15
CA THR A 676 30.03 -11.69 -10.74
C THR A 676 30.66 -10.59 -9.91
N HIS A 677 30.05 -10.38 -8.74
CA HIS A 677 30.48 -9.40 -7.78
C HIS A 677 30.24 -9.98 -6.38
N GLU A 678 31.32 -10.14 -5.61
CA GLU A 678 31.25 -10.66 -4.24
C GLU A 678 30.43 -9.72 -3.34
N TRP A 679 29.61 -10.28 -2.46
CA TRP A 679 28.88 -9.52 -1.44
C TRP A 679 28.53 -10.41 -0.25
N ASP A 680 28.02 -9.82 0.82
CA ASP A 680 27.61 -10.55 2.03
C ASP A 680 26.22 -10.08 2.50
N PRO A 681 25.13 -10.73 2.04
CA PRO A 681 23.76 -10.43 2.45
C PRO A 681 23.43 -11.01 3.83
N SER A 682 24.31 -11.81 4.44
CA SER A 682 24.08 -12.41 5.76
C SER A 682 24.17 -11.41 6.91
N ARG A 683 24.72 -10.22 6.63
CA ARG A 683 24.71 -9.08 7.55
C ARG A 683 23.27 -8.65 7.81
N THR A 684 22.84 -8.73 9.06
CA THR A 684 21.44 -8.49 9.48
C THR A 684 20.98 -7.04 9.34
N GLU A 685 21.87 -6.16 8.91
CA GLU A 685 21.77 -4.72 8.98
C GLU A 685 21.67 -4.17 7.55
N ILE A 686 20.48 -3.70 7.15
CA ILE A 686 20.19 -3.34 5.75
C ILE A 686 19.71 -1.89 5.70
N THR A 687 20.56 -0.99 5.22
CA THR A 687 20.23 0.42 5.01
C THR A 687 19.47 0.60 3.69
N LEU A 688 19.91 -0.06 2.63
CA LEU A 688 19.27 -0.05 1.32
C LEU A 688 19.33 -1.43 0.68
N ARG A 689 18.17 -2.06 0.47
CA ARG A 689 18.07 -3.30 -0.29
C ARG A 689 18.56 -3.10 -1.74
N PRO A 690 19.06 -4.17 -2.40
CA PRO A 690 19.42 -4.13 -3.81
C PRO A 690 18.32 -3.52 -4.65
N THR A 691 18.65 -2.37 -5.25
CA THR A 691 17.72 -1.54 -6.02
C THR A 691 18.35 -1.23 -7.36
N ILE A 692 17.57 -1.45 -8.43
CA ILE A 692 18.00 -1.15 -9.78
C ILE A 692 17.50 0.24 -10.15
N LEU A 693 18.41 1.15 -10.51
CA LEU A 693 18.12 2.53 -10.88
C LEU A 693 18.99 2.95 -12.05
N ALA A 694 18.37 3.47 -13.12
CA ALA A 694 19.07 4.02 -14.29
C ALA A 694 20.21 3.12 -14.84
N GLY A 695 19.99 1.80 -14.91
CA GLY A 695 21.01 0.85 -15.39
C GLY A 695 22.17 0.61 -14.41
N HIS A 696 21.96 0.86 -13.12
CA HIS A 696 22.88 0.55 -12.04
C HIS A 696 22.18 -0.26 -10.95
N LEU A 697 22.92 -1.15 -10.28
CA LEU A 697 22.53 -1.80 -9.05
C LEU A 697 23.12 -1.02 -7.87
N ILE A 698 22.28 -0.66 -6.91
CA ILE A 698 22.68 0.10 -5.71
C ILE A 698 22.22 -0.69 -4.49
N PHE A 699 23.11 -0.86 -3.52
CA PHE A 699 22.78 -1.46 -2.23
C PHE A 699 23.64 -0.88 -1.10
N ALA A 700 23.13 -0.98 0.12
CA ALA A 700 23.83 -0.67 1.36
C ALA A 700 23.48 -1.74 2.39
N ILE A 701 24.40 -2.68 2.64
CA ILE A 701 24.20 -3.87 3.48
C ILE A 701 25.41 -4.01 4.42
N GLY A 702 25.14 -4.08 5.73
CA GLY A 702 26.12 -3.85 6.77
C GLY A 702 26.80 -2.49 6.53
N ASP A 703 28.13 -2.51 6.57
CA ASP A 703 28.95 -1.33 6.35
C ASP A 703 29.31 -1.10 4.87
N ASP A 704 28.80 -1.90 3.94
CA ASP A 704 29.21 -1.87 2.53
C ASP A 704 28.13 -1.22 1.65
N VAL A 705 28.49 -0.10 1.02
CA VAL A 705 27.62 0.67 0.11
C VAL A 705 28.21 0.66 -1.28
N GLN A 706 27.49 0.07 -2.24
CA GLN A 706 28.02 -0.10 -3.59
C GLN A 706 27.08 0.37 -4.68
N ILE A 707 27.69 0.85 -5.78
CA ILE A 707 27.03 1.15 -7.04
C ILE A 707 27.74 0.36 -8.14
N ILE A 708 27.03 -0.57 -8.75
CA ILE A 708 27.54 -1.41 -9.83
C ILE A 708 26.79 -1.06 -11.10
N LYS A 709 27.52 -0.74 -12.16
CA LYS A 709 26.92 -0.51 -13.47
C LYS A 709 26.49 -1.83 -14.09
N LEU A 710 25.27 -1.84 -14.61
CA LEU A 710 24.66 -3.02 -15.23
C LEU A 710 25.09 -3.16 -16.70
N ASP A 711 26.39 -3.05 -16.94
CA ASP A 711 26.99 -3.37 -18.22
C ASP A 711 27.69 -4.72 -18.18
N CYS A 712 28.25 -5.10 -19.32
CA CYS A 712 28.87 -6.40 -19.47
C CYS A 712 30.12 -6.64 -18.62
N ALA A 713 30.71 -5.56 -18.11
CA ALA A 713 31.89 -5.65 -17.27
C ALA A 713 31.52 -5.69 -15.78
N GLY A 714 30.25 -5.47 -15.41
CA GLY A 714 29.85 -5.35 -14.01
C GLY A 714 30.62 -4.24 -13.30
N THR A 715 30.83 -3.13 -14.00
CA THR A 715 31.80 -2.12 -13.56
C THR A 715 31.39 -1.56 -12.20
N LEU A 716 32.22 -1.79 -11.16
CA LEU A 716 32.08 -1.12 -9.88
C LEU A 716 32.28 0.38 -10.06
N VAL A 717 31.21 1.15 -9.94
CA VAL A 717 31.21 2.61 -10.07
C VAL A 717 31.67 3.24 -8.77
N ALA A 718 31.21 2.70 -7.65
CA ALA A 718 31.57 3.16 -6.32
C ALA A 718 31.44 2.04 -5.28
N GLN A 719 32.31 2.09 -4.29
CA GLN A 719 32.24 1.31 -3.07
C GLN A 719 32.65 2.22 -1.91
N HIS A 720 31.86 2.21 -0.85
CA HIS A 720 32.14 2.92 0.40
C HIS A 720 31.96 1.97 1.56
N GLU A 721 32.85 2.09 2.53
CA GLU A 721 32.76 1.43 3.82
C GLU A 721 32.27 2.49 4.82
N ILE A 722 31.01 2.40 5.25
CA ILE A 722 30.32 3.36 6.13
C ILE A 722 29.56 2.57 7.19
N ASP A 723 29.83 2.85 8.46
CA ASP A 723 29.24 2.11 9.58
C ASP A 723 27.70 2.10 9.52
N TYR A 724 27.11 0.94 9.81
CA TYR A 724 25.67 0.80 9.88
C TYR A 724 25.07 1.68 10.99
N GLY A 725 24.17 2.58 10.59
CA GLY A 725 23.56 3.59 11.45
C GLY A 725 23.96 5.02 11.09
N ASP A 726 25.15 5.18 10.51
CA ASP A 726 25.70 6.45 10.03
C ASP A 726 25.63 6.58 8.50
N CYS A 727 25.25 5.50 7.81
CA CYS A 727 24.95 5.55 6.38
C CYS A 727 23.52 6.05 6.08
N ALA A 728 23.39 6.97 5.13
CA ALA A 728 22.12 7.23 4.44
C ALA A 728 22.29 7.24 2.92
N VAL A 729 21.38 6.58 2.20
CA VAL A 729 21.34 6.57 0.74
C VAL A 729 20.04 7.21 0.25
N LEU A 730 20.16 8.36 -0.41
CA LEU A 730 19.04 9.09 -1.02
C LEU A 730 19.07 8.89 -2.54
N LYS A 731 17.90 8.63 -3.13
CA LYS A 731 17.78 8.40 -4.58
C LYS A 731 16.58 9.13 -5.17
N SER A 732 16.68 9.52 -6.44
CA SER A 732 15.58 10.11 -7.22
C SER A 732 15.20 9.21 -8.40
N ASP A 733 13.95 9.34 -8.87
CA ASP A 733 13.50 8.69 -10.10
C ASP A 733 14.23 9.26 -11.33
N ALA A 734 14.82 10.46 -11.19
CA ALA A 734 15.66 11.05 -12.20
C ALA A 734 17.03 10.35 -12.35
N GLY A 735 17.38 9.39 -11.49
CA GLY A 735 18.64 8.65 -11.56
C GLY A 735 19.79 9.31 -10.80
N SER A 736 19.49 10.23 -9.88
CA SER A 736 20.47 10.77 -8.94
C SER A 736 20.58 9.87 -7.72
N VAL A 737 21.80 9.71 -7.21
CA VAL A 737 22.06 9.00 -5.95
C VAL A 737 22.98 9.85 -5.10
N VAL A 738 22.66 9.99 -3.83
CA VAL A 738 23.52 10.63 -2.83
C VAL A 738 23.76 9.61 -1.71
N ILE A 739 25.02 9.30 -1.44
CA ILE A 739 25.45 8.47 -0.32
C ILE A 739 26.05 9.41 0.74
N LEU A 740 25.67 9.22 1.98
CA LEU A 740 26.02 10.06 3.10
C LEU A 740 26.70 9.22 4.17
N ASP A 741 27.82 9.72 4.64
CA ASP A 741 28.62 9.24 5.77
C ASP A 741 28.39 10.26 6.89
N ILE A 742 27.41 9.98 7.76
CA ILE A 742 26.80 11.01 8.61
C ILE A 742 27.75 11.48 9.70
N ASP A 743 28.46 10.57 10.35
CA ASP A 743 29.39 10.83 11.45
C ASP A 743 30.69 11.50 10.98
N ASP A 744 31.22 11.05 9.85
CA ASP A 744 32.42 11.58 9.21
C ASP A 744 32.16 12.83 8.34
N GLY A 745 30.88 13.20 8.14
CA GLY A 745 30.52 14.42 7.44
C GLY A 745 30.75 14.41 5.93
N LYS A 746 30.75 13.22 5.30
CA LYS A 746 31.02 13.09 3.85
C LYS A 746 29.75 12.91 3.05
N ILE A 747 29.71 13.55 1.89
CA ILE A 747 28.63 13.42 0.92
C ILE A 747 29.22 12.98 -0.41
N PHE A 748 28.71 11.88 -0.96
CA PHE A 748 29.06 11.37 -2.28
C PHE A 748 27.87 11.51 -3.21
N GLY A 749 27.98 12.34 -4.25
CA GLY A 749 26.91 12.52 -5.23
C GLY A 749 27.20 11.82 -6.55
N TYR A 750 26.21 11.14 -7.10
CA TYR A 750 26.25 10.39 -8.35
C TYR A 750 25.09 10.77 -9.26
N TRP A 751 25.39 10.99 -10.54
CA TRP A 751 24.40 11.22 -11.58
C TRP A 751 24.43 10.09 -12.61
N LEU A 752 23.52 9.13 -12.52
CA LEU A 752 23.63 7.84 -13.21
C LEU A 752 23.10 7.82 -14.66
N LYS A 753 22.59 8.95 -15.17
CA LYS A 753 22.01 9.07 -16.52
C LYS A 753 22.99 9.50 -17.59
#